data_AF-A0A8J7JH80-F1
#
_entry.id   AF-A0A8J7JH80-F1
#
_cell.length_a   1.000
_cell.length_b   1.000
_cell.length_c   1.000
_cell.angle_alpha   90.00
_cell.angle_beta   90.00
_cell.angle_gamma   90.00
#
_symmetry.space_group_name_H-M   'P 1'
#
loop_
_entity.id
_entity.type
_entity.pdbx_description
1 polymer ?
#
loop_
_entity_poly.entity_id
_entity_poly.type
_entity_poly.pdbx_seq_one_letter_code
_entity_poly.pdbx_strand_id
1 'polypeptide(L)'
;MIQCSNPSCRSISTPPASRCKVCETPLLYRFLLAVGDEPVATRPGALIAGRFLVWNDGSKFGSESVPIGHQIWLDTRPDHPPPTLDTIPASVLNYLKLFALAQHIPRPYAHLTPEQTGLTATVLLLDMAPISVRVTEPEADSKASSPDLSSGLGQVEATLLPSLAQLWTHGSALQQLNWLRQIANLWPILATERVATTLLQLDELRVDGALLRLATLAVDDATPTLAQLGQRWHVLVATAQPPVRPYLSWLVKAIKDGQLTSIKDLLAELEGAIQTLAQGLLVAVDWTADTDQGPTRDRNEDACYPEKEPRQQRLSGLAAGVEPPPLLLVCDGIGGHEQGNVASQTAIKLLQQELEPLTQQPHLSPTAIAERLRQAIVLANDAIAARNNDEQRSARARMGTTVVVALVHFPYVSVAHVGDSRAYRVSPRTCYQITVDDDVASREAQMGYALYSEAMQLPSGGALIQALGISDSDLLYPTVQHLLLDDSVVLLLCSDGLSDYDRVEALAPHLVAPLTHAPGPASHAVEALIHQANRLNGHDNVTVGLMRFTPQVGALPMLPSGPLRQADAAIHGDLGTVSAAPKTAPPSTRVVAPGAQSGAQSGAQSDTRPTRSRMAWKPFFGGIAVVLAGLGAAALLWERRSQAPVALQPLQTSWSIAALMGQPLPEAALAATVDVPVGSYWQAQQAATSGPASGGLRLRSQPNPPSNGLANAPEAPDVATGVATGSVLRVVSRQTTADNVDWVRLRVCSIPSGVSLDQRPQETNQPPVSTADPDLSQQLLAPGDEGWVQARQLYQGAAFLDLVTPAQSGRCLP
;
A
#
# COMPACT_ATOMS: atom_id res chain seq x y z
N MET A 1 -31.28 14.87 14.98
CA MET A 1 -30.84 16.24 14.64
C MET A 1 -29.47 16.11 14.03
N ILE A 2 -29.18 16.78 12.93
CA ILE A 2 -27.89 16.75 12.22
C ILE A 2 -27.56 18.19 11.87
N GLN A 3 -26.41 18.66 12.32
CA GLN A 3 -25.91 19.98 11.96
C GLN A 3 -25.38 19.93 10.52
N CYS A 4 -25.76 20.91 9.71
CA CYS A 4 -25.26 21.03 8.35
C CYS A 4 -23.75 21.25 8.33
N SER A 5 -23.06 20.51 7.46
CA SER A 5 -21.62 20.55 7.24
C SER A 5 -21.11 21.82 6.60
N ASN A 6 -21.98 22.58 5.94
CA ASN A 6 -21.62 23.89 5.41
C ASN A 6 -21.30 24.85 6.58
N PRO A 7 -20.03 25.31 6.72
CA PRO A 7 -19.61 26.13 7.87
C PRO A 7 -20.36 27.46 7.99
N SER A 8 -20.90 27.96 6.87
CA SER A 8 -21.67 29.21 6.78
C SER A 8 -23.16 29.02 7.11
N CYS A 9 -23.68 27.80 7.04
CA CYS A 9 -25.09 27.49 7.29
C CYS A 9 -25.32 27.01 8.73
N ARG A 10 -24.63 25.95 9.14
CA ARG A 10 -24.76 25.28 10.46
C ARG A 10 -26.20 25.00 10.93
N SER A 11 -27.18 25.03 10.02
CA SER A 11 -28.58 24.80 10.39
C SER A 11 -28.80 23.34 10.78
N ILE A 12 -29.72 23.12 11.70
CA ILE A 12 -30.04 21.78 12.20
C ILE A 12 -31.16 21.19 11.35
N SER A 13 -30.91 20.02 10.79
CA SER A 13 -31.91 19.21 10.10
C SER A 13 -32.28 18.00 10.93
N THR A 14 -33.51 17.51 10.80
CA THR A 14 -33.92 16.25 11.40
C THR A 14 -33.96 15.17 10.33
N PRO A 15 -33.47 13.95 10.61
CA PRO A 15 -33.78 12.80 9.77
C PRO A 15 -35.28 12.74 9.50
N PRO A 16 -35.71 12.39 8.28
CA PRO A 16 -34.96 11.74 7.21
C PRO A 16 -34.33 12.70 6.17
N ALA A 17 -34.15 13.98 6.48
CA ALA A 17 -33.65 14.93 5.47
C ALA A 17 -32.32 14.49 4.85
N SER A 18 -32.23 14.37 3.54
CA SER A 18 -30.98 14.09 2.82
C SER A 18 -30.15 15.34 2.55
N ARG A 19 -30.79 16.51 2.57
CA ARG A 19 -30.18 17.82 2.34
C ARG A 19 -30.59 18.81 3.41
N CYS A 20 -29.69 19.75 3.68
CA CYS A 20 -29.98 20.91 4.51
C CYS A 20 -31.11 21.75 3.89
N LYS A 21 -32.15 22.04 4.66
CA LYS A 21 -33.30 22.86 4.20
C LYS A 21 -32.96 24.32 3.87
N VAL A 22 -31.79 24.80 4.29
CA VAL A 22 -31.38 26.21 4.16
C VAL A 22 -30.41 26.41 3.00
N CYS A 23 -29.41 25.55 2.86
CA CYS A 23 -28.35 25.70 1.84
C CYS A 23 -28.22 24.51 0.87
N GLU A 24 -29.13 23.53 0.97
CA GLU A 24 -29.19 22.33 0.10
C GLU A 24 -27.94 21.42 0.10
N THR A 25 -26.97 21.72 0.98
CA THR A 25 -25.80 20.87 1.21
C THR A 25 -26.28 19.47 1.66
N PRO A 26 -25.83 18.40 0.99
CA PRO A 26 -26.08 17.03 1.43
C PRO A 26 -25.70 16.83 2.89
N LEU A 27 -26.54 16.11 3.64
CA LEU A 27 -26.31 15.84 5.06
C LEU A 27 -25.50 14.55 5.21
N LEU A 28 -24.40 14.64 5.95
CA LEU A 28 -23.54 13.49 6.26
C LEU A 28 -24.15 12.67 7.40
N TYR A 29 -24.56 11.44 7.09
CA TYR A 29 -25.04 10.48 8.09
C TYR A 29 -23.90 9.60 8.57
N ARG A 30 -23.14 10.08 9.57
CA ARG A 30 -22.05 9.31 10.19
C ARG A 30 -22.59 8.45 11.34
N PHE A 31 -22.91 7.20 11.02
CA PHE A 31 -23.30 6.20 12.02
C PHE A 31 -22.07 5.50 12.59
N LEU A 32 -22.01 5.42 13.91
CA LEU A 32 -20.92 4.87 14.70
C LEU A 32 -21.41 3.65 15.48
N LEU A 33 -20.55 2.65 15.62
CA LEU A 33 -20.79 1.54 16.54
C LEU A 33 -20.24 1.91 17.91
N ALA A 34 -21.12 2.03 18.90
CA ALA A 34 -20.76 2.26 20.28
C ALA A 34 -20.51 0.92 20.99
N VAL A 35 -19.31 0.78 21.55
CA VAL A 35 -18.81 -0.44 22.21
C VAL A 35 -18.35 -0.07 23.61
N GLY A 36 -18.77 -0.85 24.61
CA GLY A 36 -18.29 -0.74 25.99
C GLY A 36 -17.97 -2.11 26.56
N ASP A 37 -17.22 -2.13 27.67
CA ASP A 37 -16.90 -3.37 28.39
C ASP A 37 -18.16 -4.01 29.02
N GLU A 38 -19.16 -3.18 29.30
CA GLU A 38 -20.49 -3.56 29.73
C GLU A 38 -21.51 -3.14 28.68
N PRO A 39 -22.70 -3.80 28.60
CA PRO A 39 -23.77 -3.37 27.72
C PRO A 39 -24.06 -1.88 27.86
N VAL A 40 -23.88 -1.14 26.76
CA VAL A 40 -24.15 0.30 26.69
C VAL A 40 -25.66 0.50 26.85
N ALA A 41 -26.14 0.56 28.09
CA ALA A 41 -27.56 0.59 28.40
C ALA A 41 -28.14 2.00 28.22
N THR A 42 -28.41 2.40 26.99
CA THR A 42 -29.03 3.71 26.69
C THR A 42 -30.33 3.56 25.92
N ARG A 43 -31.25 4.53 26.10
CA ARG A 43 -32.56 4.53 25.46
C ARG A 43 -32.45 5.13 24.05
N PRO A 44 -33.05 4.50 23.02
CA PRO A 44 -33.17 5.12 21.70
C PRO A 44 -33.73 6.54 21.78
N GLY A 45 -33.14 7.45 21.00
CA GLY A 45 -33.46 8.88 21.00
C GLY A 45 -32.74 9.71 22.06
N ALA A 46 -32.00 9.10 23.00
CA ALA A 46 -31.17 9.84 23.94
C ALA A 46 -29.99 10.52 23.22
N LEU A 47 -29.58 11.70 23.69
CA LEU A 47 -28.43 12.42 23.17
C LEU A 47 -27.28 12.34 24.19
N ILE A 48 -26.27 11.51 23.90
CA ILE A 48 -25.11 11.29 24.76
C ILE A 48 -24.05 12.35 24.48
N ALA A 49 -23.41 12.86 25.55
CA ALA A 49 -22.40 13.93 25.49
C ALA A 49 -22.84 15.18 24.69
N GLY A 50 -24.16 15.43 24.60
CA GLY A 50 -24.72 16.52 23.80
C GLY A 50 -24.38 16.43 22.29
N ARG A 51 -24.06 15.23 21.77
CA ARG A 51 -23.59 15.04 20.39
C ARG A 51 -24.05 13.74 19.75
N PHE A 52 -24.01 12.63 20.45
CA PHE A 52 -24.24 11.33 19.84
C PHE A 52 -25.68 10.89 20.10
N LEU A 53 -26.49 10.84 19.05
CA LEU A 53 -27.88 10.43 19.15
C LEU A 53 -27.94 8.90 19.12
N VAL A 54 -28.46 8.30 20.19
CA VAL A 54 -28.70 6.86 20.25
C VAL A 54 -29.76 6.51 19.21
N TRP A 55 -29.37 5.76 18.19
CA TRP A 55 -30.25 5.43 17.09
C TRP A 55 -31.21 4.31 17.50
N ASN A 56 -32.47 4.41 17.08
CA ASN A 56 -33.37 3.27 17.19
C ASN A 56 -33.09 2.35 16.03
N ASP A 57 -32.68 1.11 16.31
CA ASP A 57 -32.74 0.04 15.32
C ASP A 57 -34.20 0.01 14.83
N GLY A 58 -34.40 0.34 13.56
CA GLY A 58 -35.72 0.37 12.95
C GLY A 58 -36.19 -1.03 12.59
N SER A 59 -36.13 -2.00 13.52
CA SER A 59 -36.40 -3.43 13.29
C SER A 59 -37.73 -3.68 12.56
N LYS A 60 -37.63 -3.69 11.22
CA LYS A 60 -38.49 -4.46 10.32
C LYS A 60 -37.73 -5.56 9.58
N PHE A 61 -36.39 -5.63 9.72
CA PHE A 61 -35.58 -6.76 9.27
C PHE A 61 -35.07 -7.56 10.47
N GLY A 62 -35.93 -8.39 11.06
CA GLY A 62 -35.57 -9.39 12.07
C GLY A 62 -35.11 -8.80 13.41
N SER A 63 -35.78 -9.16 14.49
CA SER A 63 -35.55 -8.63 15.85
C SER A 63 -34.24 -9.08 16.52
N GLU A 64 -33.16 -9.35 15.78
CA GLU A 64 -31.94 -10.02 16.30
C GLU A 64 -30.62 -9.49 15.67
N SER A 65 -30.50 -8.19 15.37
CA SER A 65 -29.38 -7.69 14.55
C SER A 65 -28.20 -7.01 15.28
N VAL A 66 -28.33 -6.60 16.55
CA VAL A 66 -27.23 -5.96 17.30
C VAL A 66 -26.84 -6.86 18.48
N PRO A 67 -25.58 -7.33 18.58
CA PRO A 67 -25.16 -8.14 19.71
C PRO A 67 -25.34 -7.41 21.03
N ILE A 68 -25.62 -8.18 22.08
CA ILE A 68 -25.59 -7.69 23.47
C ILE A 68 -24.24 -6.99 23.68
N GLY A 69 -24.24 -5.74 24.15
CA GLY A 69 -23.02 -4.95 24.26
C GLY A 69 -22.96 -3.72 23.35
N HIS A 70 -23.62 -3.77 22.20
CA HIS A 70 -23.42 -2.80 21.12
C HIS A 70 -24.64 -1.92 20.90
N GLN A 71 -24.41 -0.67 20.47
CA GLN A 71 -25.47 0.22 19.99
C GLN A 71 -25.02 1.04 18.78
N ILE A 72 -25.95 1.41 17.91
CA ILE A 72 -25.68 2.31 16.78
C ILE A 72 -25.99 3.74 17.23
N TRP A 73 -25.00 4.62 17.14
CA TRP A 73 -25.15 6.03 17.46
C TRP A 73 -24.95 6.87 16.19
N LEU A 74 -25.74 7.91 16.03
CA LEU A 74 -25.56 8.90 14.96
C LEU A 74 -24.79 10.10 15.51
N ASP A 75 -23.70 10.47 14.87
CA ASP A 75 -23.05 11.74 15.16
C ASP A 75 -23.90 12.90 14.61
N THR A 76 -24.37 13.76 15.49
CA THR A 76 -25.17 14.93 15.10
C THR A 76 -24.33 16.10 14.62
N ARG A 77 -23.00 16.03 14.77
CA ARG A 77 -22.04 17.09 14.42
C ARG A 77 -20.76 16.50 13.79
N PRO A 78 -20.87 15.77 12.67
CA PRO A 78 -19.74 15.02 12.11
C PRO A 78 -18.58 15.92 11.62
N ASP A 79 -18.85 17.18 11.25
CA ASP A 79 -17.82 18.14 10.81
C ASP A 79 -17.01 18.76 11.96
N HIS A 80 -17.42 18.53 13.20
CA HIS A 80 -16.66 18.95 14.37
C HIS A 80 -15.87 17.75 14.88
N PRO A 81 -14.55 17.87 15.10
CA PRO A 81 -13.79 16.73 15.61
C PRO A 81 -14.31 16.29 16.99
N PRO A 82 -14.23 14.99 17.31
CA PRO A 82 -14.53 14.49 18.65
C PRO A 82 -13.50 14.98 19.69
N PRO A 83 -13.78 14.83 20.99
CA PRO A 83 -12.83 15.19 22.05
C PRO A 83 -11.50 14.46 21.89
N THR A 84 -10.39 15.19 22.09
CA THR A 84 -9.04 14.64 22.03
C THR A 84 -8.71 13.76 23.25
N LEU A 85 -7.93 12.71 23.03
CA LEU A 85 -7.39 11.84 24.06
C LEU A 85 -6.04 12.34 24.55
N ASP A 86 -5.88 12.42 25.87
CA ASP A 86 -4.58 12.72 26.48
C ASP A 86 -3.59 11.55 26.31
N THR A 87 -4.12 10.31 26.34
CA THR A 87 -3.35 9.08 26.17
C THR A 87 -4.18 8.05 25.42
N ILE A 88 -3.59 7.33 24.48
CA ILE A 88 -4.25 6.24 23.75
C ILE A 88 -4.43 5.01 24.67
N PRO A 89 -5.67 4.58 24.96
CA PRO A 89 -5.93 3.38 25.75
C PRO A 89 -5.47 2.10 25.03
N ALA A 90 -5.11 1.07 25.78
CA ALA A 90 -4.68 -0.22 25.21
C ALA A 90 -5.75 -0.86 24.30
N SER A 91 -7.03 -0.71 24.64
CA SER A 91 -8.16 -1.19 23.83
C SER A 91 -8.26 -0.49 22.47
N VAL A 92 -7.81 0.77 22.38
CA VAL A 92 -7.79 1.56 21.13
C VAL A 92 -6.55 1.24 20.30
N LEU A 93 -5.41 1.00 20.95
CA LEU A 93 -4.12 0.77 20.28
C LEU A 93 -4.15 -0.40 19.29
N ASN A 94 -4.89 -1.48 19.59
CA ASN A 94 -5.00 -2.62 18.68
C ASN A 94 -5.68 -2.23 17.35
N TYR A 95 -6.70 -1.38 17.39
CA TYR A 95 -7.33 -0.88 16.16
C TYR A 95 -6.38 0.03 15.37
N LEU A 96 -5.62 0.89 16.06
CA LEU A 96 -4.68 1.82 15.44
C LEU A 96 -3.54 1.09 14.72
N LYS A 97 -2.99 0.02 15.30
CA LYS A 97 -1.98 -0.79 14.63
C LYS A 97 -2.52 -1.56 13.42
N LEU A 98 -3.81 -1.83 13.40
CA LEU A 98 -4.51 -2.48 12.28
C LEU A 98 -5.16 -1.48 11.33
N PHE A 99 -4.84 -0.18 11.44
CA PHE A 99 -5.46 0.89 10.66
C PHE A 99 -5.28 0.73 9.14
N ALA A 100 -4.18 0.11 8.70
CA ALA A 100 -3.93 -0.24 7.31
C ALA A 100 -4.97 -1.25 6.73
N LEU A 101 -5.70 -1.97 7.59
CA LEU A 101 -6.73 -2.94 7.21
C LEU A 101 -8.14 -2.32 7.23
N ALA A 102 -8.28 -1.03 6.88
CA ALA A 102 -9.54 -0.28 6.96
C ALA A 102 -10.73 -0.92 6.23
N GLN A 103 -10.48 -1.71 5.18
CA GLN A 103 -11.53 -2.49 4.51
C GLN A 103 -12.21 -3.52 5.43
N HIS A 104 -11.48 -4.08 6.41
CA HIS A 104 -11.95 -5.13 7.31
C HIS A 104 -12.15 -4.66 8.75
N ILE A 105 -11.36 -3.68 9.20
CA ILE A 105 -11.28 -3.25 10.59
C ILE A 105 -11.89 -1.86 10.73
N PRO A 106 -12.81 -1.63 11.68
CA PRO A 106 -13.36 -0.31 11.93
C PRO A 106 -12.34 0.62 12.57
N ARG A 107 -12.53 1.93 12.41
CA ARG A 107 -11.58 2.95 12.86
C ARG A 107 -12.05 3.57 14.18
N PRO A 108 -11.18 3.71 15.20
CA PRO A 108 -11.52 4.44 16.41
C PRO A 108 -11.84 5.91 16.08
N TYR A 109 -13.04 6.35 16.45
CA TYR A 109 -13.53 7.70 16.19
C TYR A 109 -13.41 8.58 17.43
N ALA A 110 -13.86 8.07 18.57
CA ALA A 110 -13.81 8.75 19.85
C ALA A 110 -13.78 7.73 20.99
N HIS A 111 -13.14 8.07 22.11
CA HIS A 111 -13.20 7.26 23.33
C HIS A 111 -13.74 8.12 24.47
N LEU A 112 -15.00 7.88 24.85
CA LEU A 112 -15.75 8.73 25.76
C LEU A 112 -15.71 8.19 27.19
N THR A 113 -15.48 9.09 28.15
CA THR A 113 -15.40 8.77 29.57
C THR A 113 -16.78 8.76 30.25
N PRO A 114 -16.93 8.10 31.42
CA PRO A 114 -18.12 8.21 32.26
C PRO A 114 -18.52 9.66 32.56
N GLU A 115 -17.55 10.54 32.81
CA GLU A 115 -17.79 11.96 33.11
C GLU A 115 -18.40 12.71 31.91
N GLN A 116 -17.98 12.36 30.69
CA GLN A 116 -18.51 12.97 29.46
C GLN A 116 -19.89 12.42 29.08
N THR A 117 -20.12 11.13 29.30
CA THR A 117 -21.32 10.42 28.83
C THR A 117 -22.44 10.38 29.86
N GLY A 118 -22.12 10.47 31.15
CA GLY A 118 -23.03 10.16 32.26
C GLY A 118 -23.32 8.67 32.41
N LEU A 119 -22.58 7.79 31.72
CA LEU A 119 -22.72 6.33 31.79
C LEU A 119 -21.75 5.76 32.83
N THR A 120 -21.91 4.48 33.17
CA THR A 120 -21.09 3.81 34.20
C THR A 120 -19.70 3.37 33.72
N ALA A 121 -19.48 3.31 32.41
CA ALA A 121 -18.25 2.82 31.80
C ALA A 121 -17.85 3.68 30.59
N THR A 122 -16.60 3.54 30.17
CA THR A 122 -16.09 4.16 28.94
C THR A 122 -16.76 3.56 27.71
N VAL A 123 -16.95 4.38 26.68
CA VAL A 123 -17.53 3.96 25.40
C VAL A 123 -16.56 4.30 24.27
N LEU A 124 -16.12 3.28 23.54
CA LEU A 124 -15.40 3.43 22.29
C LEU A 124 -16.42 3.57 21.14
N LEU A 125 -16.29 4.65 20.38
CA LEU A 125 -17.04 4.86 19.14
C LEU A 125 -16.17 4.44 17.96
N LEU A 126 -16.69 3.52 17.17
CA LEU A 126 -16.04 2.99 15.98
C LEU A 126 -16.73 3.54 14.73
N ASP A 127 -15.97 4.25 13.91
CA ASP A 127 -16.35 4.68 12.57
C ASP A 127 -15.96 3.63 11.53
N MET A 128 -16.51 3.75 10.32
CA MET A 128 -16.38 2.73 9.27
C MET A 128 -16.81 1.34 9.79
N ALA A 129 -17.64 1.29 10.81
CA ALA A 129 -18.21 0.05 11.33
C ALA A 129 -19.08 -0.63 10.25
N PRO A 130 -19.31 -1.94 10.33
CA PRO A 130 -20.12 -2.68 9.36
C PRO A 130 -21.62 -2.35 9.51
N ILE A 131 -22.01 -1.11 9.27
CA ILE A 131 -23.37 -0.58 9.39
C ILE A 131 -23.91 -0.33 7.97
N SER A 132 -25.03 -0.96 7.65
CA SER A 132 -25.83 -0.64 6.47
C SER A 132 -26.60 0.64 6.72
N VAL A 133 -26.53 1.58 5.79
CA VAL A 133 -27.30 2.84 5.83
C VAL A 133 -28.18 2.90 4.59
N ARG A 134 -29.49 3.05 4.79
CA ARG A 134 -30.44 3.27 3.69
C ARG A 134 -31.19 4.56 3.93
N VAL A 135 -31.16 5.44 2.94
CA VAL A 135 -31.90 6.69 2.94
C VAL A 135 -32.91 6.62 1.80
N THR A 136 -34.18 6.43 2.11
CA THR A 136 -35.28 6.51 1.15
C THR A 136 -35.81 7.94 1.12
N GLU A 137 -35.65 8.60 -0.02
CA GLU A 137 -36.39 9.84 -0.30
C GLU A 137 -37.83 9.47 -0.74
N PRO A 138 -38.84 10.28 -0.40
CA PRO A 138 -40.18 10.06 -0.93
C PRO A 138 -40.18 10.20 -2.45
N GLU A 139 -40.88 9.31 -3.15
CA GLU A 139 -41.06 9.42 -4.60
C GLU A 139 -41.68 10.77 -4.95
N ALA A 140 -40.99 11.56 -5.78
CA ALA A 140 -41.59 12.74 -6.39
C ALA A 140 -42.64 12.25 -7.39
N ASP A 141 -43.91 12.38 -7.04
CA ASP A 141 -45.03 11.95 -7.86
C ASP A 141 -45.03 12.75 -9.17
N SER A 142 -44.48 12.16 -10.25
CA SER A 142 -44.23 12.81 -11.55
C SER A 142 -45.50 13.24 -12.32
N LYS A 143 -46.68 13.13 -11.70
CA LYS A 143 -47.98 13.50 -12.27
C LYS A 143 -48.81 14.49 -11.45
N ALA A 144 -48.35 14.95 -10.29
CA ALA A 144 -49.08 15.94 -9.49
C ALA A 144 -48.69 17.37 -9.88
N SER A 145 -49.60 18.13 -10.47
CA SER A 145 -49.42 19.54 -10.88
C SER A 145 -49.50 20.54 -9.71
N SER A 146 -49.27 20.08 -8.48
CA SER A 146 -49.09 20.94 -7.31
C SER A 146 -48.30 20.16 -6.24
N PRO A 147 -47.22 20.71 -5.67
CA PRO A 147 -46.44 20.02 -4.64
C PRO A 147 -47.20 20.07 -3.31
N ASP A 148 -48.01 19.05 -3.05
CA ASP A 148 -48.59 18.85 -1.72
C ASP A 148 -47.50 18.23 -0.83
N LEU A 149 -46.86 19.07 -0.02
CA LEU A 149 -45.65 18.79 0.78
C LEU A 149 -45.86 17.83 1.97
N SER A 150 -46.93 17.02 1.96
CA SER A 150 -47.33 16.21 3.13
C SER A 150 -47.50 14.70 2.89
N SER A 151 -47.22 14.15 1.72
CA SER A 151 -47.38 12.70 1.48
C SER A 151 -46.04 12.00 1.20
N GLY A 152 -45.41 11.53 2.28
CA GLY A 152 -44.23 10.66 2.26
C GLY A 152 -43.07 11.26 3.05
N LEU A 153 -42.96 10.95 4.34
CA LEU A 153 -41.70 11.20 5.05
C LEU A 153 -40.72 10.12 4.59
N GLY A 154 -39.59 10.51 4.01
CA GLY A 154 -38.49 9.58 3.74
C GLY A 154 -38.09 8.77 4.99
N GLN A 155 -37.31 7.71 4.84
CA GLN A 155 -36.81 6.94 5.99
C GLN A 155 -35.31 6.80 5.93
N VAL A 156 -34.65 7.05 7.07
CA VAL A 156 -33.26 6.69 7.28
C VAL A 156 -33.26 5.44 8.12
N GLU A 157 -32.68 4.37 7.61
CA GLU A 157 -32.46 3.12 8.32
C GLU A 157 -30.96 2.93 8.49
N ALA A 158 -30.53 2.63 9.71
CA ALA A 158 -29.16 2.23 10.01
C ALA A 158 -29.22 0.93 10.83
N THR A 159 -28.59 -0.11 10.30
CA THR A 159 -28.60 -1.45 10.91
C THR A 159 -27.23 -2.07 10.78
N LEU A 160 -26.79 -2.81 11.80
CA LEU A 160 -25.57 -3.60 11.68
C LEU A 160 -25.75 -4.62 10.54
N LEU A 161 -24.70 -4.82 9.75
CA LEU A 161 -24.70 -5.84 8.71
C LEU A 161 -24.90 -7.22 9.34
N PRO A 162 -25.52 -8.16 8.62
CA PRO A 162 -25.73 -9.50 9.14
C PRO A 162 -24.40 -10.21 9.38
N SER A 163 -24.40 -11.12 10.36
CA SER A 163 -23.21 -11.92 10.63
C SER A 163 -22.94 -12.95 9.54
N LEU A 164 -21.71 -13.44 9.48
CA LEU A 164 -21.32 -14.55 8.62
C LEU A 164 -22.18 -15.78 8.93
N ALA A 165 -22.43 -16.07 10.20
CA ALA A 165 -23.30 -17.18 10.61
C ALA A 165 -24.74 -17.02 10.07
N GLN A 166 -25.31 -15.82 10.12
CA GLN A 166 -26.65 -15.52 9.62
C GLN A 166 -26.75 -15.61 8.08
N LEU A 167 -25.76 -15.07 7.36
CA LEU A 167 -25.78 -15.07 5.89
C LEU A 167 -25.18 -16.31 5.25
N TRP A 168 -24.50 -17.18 6.00
CA TRP A 168 -23.78 -18.33 5.45
C TRP A 168 -24.62 -19.14 4.45
N THR A 169 -25.86 -19.51 4.83
CA THR A 169 -26.76 -20.35 4.02
C THR A 169 -27.34 -19.64 2.79
N HIS A 170 -27.33 -18.31 2.79
CA HIS A 170 -27.84 -17.48 1.70
C HIS A 170 -26.74 -16.99 0.76
N GLY A 171 -25.48 -17.05 1.19
CA GLY A 171 -24.32 -16.73 0.37
C GLY A 171 -24.16 -17.70 -0.80
N SER A 172 -23.64 -17.21 -1.91
CA SER A 172 -23.25 -18.04 -3.05
C SER A 172 -22.10 -18.97 -2.69
N ALA A 173 -21.90 -20.03 -3.47
CA ALA A 173 -20.79 -20.95 -3.27
C ALA A 173 -19.42 -20.23 -3.32
N LEU A 174 -19.31 -19.20 -4.17
CA LEU A 174 -18.10 -18.39 -4.31
C LEU A 174 -17.90 -17.46 -3.11
N GLN A 175 -18.97 -16.83 -2.62
CA GLN A 175 -18.95 -16.00 -1.41
C GLN A 175 -18.52 -16.80 -0.18
N GLN A 176 -19.05 -18.03 -0.03
CA GLN A 176 -18.64 -18.91 1.07
C GLN A 176 -17.14 -19.17 1.09
N LEU A 177 -16.52 -19.47 -0.07
CA LEU A 177 -15.07 -19.64 -0.15
C LEU A 177 -14.32 -18.32 0.09
N ASN A 178 -14.81 -17.22 -0.47
CA ASN A 178 -14.21 -15.89 -0.36
C ASN A 178 -14.16 -15.39 1.10
N TRP A 179 -15.24 -15.57 1.87
CA TRP A 179 -15.27 -15.21 3.28
C TRP A 179 -14.26 -16.01 4.10
N LEU A 180 -14.14 -17.32 3.85
CA LEU A 180 -13.11 -18.16 4.49
C LEU A 180 -11.70 -17.75 4.06
N ARG A 181 -11.49 -17.36 2.79
CA ARG A 181 -10.21 -16.81 2.29
C ARG A 181 -9.82 -15.54 3.03
N GLN A 182 -10.76 -14.61 3.20
CA GLN A 182 -10.52 -13.36 3.93
C GLN A 182 -10.18 -13.62 5.40
N ILE A 183 -10.88 -14.55 6.07
CA ILE A 183 -10.54 -14.96 7.44
C ILE A 183 -9.11 -15.52 7.50
N ALA A 184 -8.74 -16.42 6.59
CA ALA A 184 -7.39 -16.99 6.54
C ALA A 184 -6.32 -15.92 6.25
N ASN A 185 -6.63 -14.93 5.40
CA ASN A 185 -5.72 -13.84 5.04
C ASN A 185 -5.49 -12.86 6.20
N LEU A 186 -6.52 -12.60 7.00
CA LEU A 186 -6.45 -11.74 8.19
C LEU A 186 -5.71 -12.40 9.36
N TRP A 187 -5.74 -13.73 9.44
CA TRP A 187 -5.25 -14.49 10.59
C TRP A 187 -3.82 -14.13 11.04
N PRO A 188 -2.79 -14.05 10.16
CA PRO A 188 -1.42 -13.78 10.60
C PRO A 188 -1.28 -12.42 11.26
N ILE A 189 -1.89 -11.39 10.67
CA ILE A 189 -1.77 -10.00 11.15
C ILE A 189 -2.50 -9.85 12.49
N LEU A 190 -3.72 -10.40 12.59
CA LEU A 190 -4.48 -10.36 13.85
C LEU A 190 -3.82 -11.19 14.95
N ALA A 191 -3.14 -12.29 14.62
CA ALA A 191 -2.41 -13.09 15.59
C ALA A 191 -1.18 -12.36 16.15
N THR A 192 -0.46 -11.60 15.31
CA THR A 192 0.64 -10.73 15.74
C THR A 192 0.16 -9.67 16.74
N GLU A 193 -1.00 -9.09 16.50
CA GLU A 193 -1.62 -8.10 17.41
C GLU A 193 -2.45 -8.72 18.54
N ARG A 194 -2.42 -10.04 18.71
CA ARG A 194 -3.11 -10.80 19.77
C ARG A 194 -4.62 -10.53 19.83
N VAL A 195 -5.25 -10.49 18.65
CA VAL A 195 -6.69 -10.34 18.48
C VAL A 195 -7.28 -11.35 17.48
N ALA A 196 -6.58 -12.46 17.23
CA ALA A 196 -7.02 -13.46 16.25
C ALA A 196 -8.26 -14.26 16.68
N THR A 197 -8.58 -14.30 17.98
CA THR A 197 -9.78 -14.95 18.52
C THR A 197 -11.05 -14.32 17.95
N THR A 198 -10.99 -13.05 17.56
CA THR A 198 -12.07 -12.38 16.82
C THR A 198 -12.52 -13.18 15.59
N LEU A 199 -11.59 -13.80 14.87
CA LEU A 199 -11.89 -14.60 13.67
C LEU A 199 -12.60 -15.94 13.96
N LEU A 200 -12.65 -16.36 15.22
CA LEU A 200 -13.39 -17.54 15.67
C LEU A 200 -14.86 -17.21 16.02
N GLN A 201 -15.18 -15.93 16.21
CA GLN A 201 -16.50 -15.45 16.60
C GLN A 201 -17.35 -15.16 15.35
N LEU A 202 -17.88 -16.21 14.71
CA LEU A 202 -18.66 -16.13 13.47
C LEU A 202 -19.86 -15.15 13.53
N ASP A 203 -20.37 -14.87 14.73
CA ASP A 203 -21.44 -13.90 14.96
C ASP A 203 -20.96 -12.43 14.97
N GLU A 204 -19.67 -12.19 15.20
CA GLU A 204 -19.03 -10.87 15.14
C GLU A 204 -18.41 -10.54 13.78
N LEU A 205 -18.20 -11.58 12.96
CA LEU A 205 -17.83 -11.42 11.56
C LEU A 205 -19.05 -10.94 10.78
N ARG A 206 -18.99 -9.74 10.23
CA ARG A 206 -20.06 -9.15 9.41
C ARG A 206 -19.73 -9.31 7.95
N VAL A 207 -20.77 -9.39 7.13
CA VAL A 207 -20.61 -9.57 5.69
C VAL A 207 -21.47 -8.57 4.91
N ASP A 208 -20.88 -7.98 3.87
CA ASP A 208 -21.56 -7.15 2.89
C ASP A 208 -21.25 -7.68 1.49
N GLY A 209 -22.09 -8.62 1.02
CA GLY A 209 -21.83 -9.35 -0.22
C GLY A 209 -20.48 -10.07 -0.16
N ALA A 210 -19.56 -9.69 -1.04
CA ALA A 210 -18.20 -10.24 -1.12
C ALA A 210 -17.33 -9.95 0.11
N LEU A 211 -17.56 -8.83 0.80
CA LEU A 211 -16.62 -8.29 1.79
C LEU A 211 -16.93 -8.80 3.20
N LEU A 212 -15.92 -9.37 3.87
CA LEU A 212 -15.96 -9.71 5.29
C LEU A 212 -15.38 -8.55 6.12
N ARG A 213 -16.05 -8.18 7.21
CA ARG A 213 -15.66 -7.08 8.09
C ARG A 213 -15.83 -7.49 9.55
N LEU A 214 -15.05 -6.88 10.43
CA LEU A 214 -15.09 -7.14 11.86
C LEU A 214 -15.94 -6.04 12.52
N ALA A 215 -16.87 -6.42 13.39
CA ALA A 215 -17.62 -5.43 14.17
C ALA A 215 -16.74 -4.80 15.27
N THR A 216 -15.96 -5.64 15.95
CA THR A 216 -15.05 -5.29 17.05
C THR A 216 -13.82 -6.20 17.03
N LEU A 217 -12.89 -5.97 17.95
CA LEU A 217 -11.73 -6.82 18.20
C LEU A 217 -11.81 -7.47 19.58
N ALA A 218 -11.64 -8.79 19.62
CA ALA A 218 -11.52 -9.56 20.84
C ALA A 218 -10.05 -9.85 21.14
N VAL A 219 -9.61 -9.59 22.37
CA VAL A 219 -8.24 -9.85 22.82
C VAL A 219 -8.03 -11.36 23.03
N ASP A 220 -6.87 -11.86 22.63
CA ASP A 220 -6.48 -13.26 22.81
C ASP A 220 -6.05 -13.53 24.25
N ASP A 221 -6.82 -14.33 24.99
CA ASP A 221 -6.39 -14.90 26.26
C ASP A 221 -5.21 -15.87 26.07
N ALA A 222 -5.25 -16.63 24.97
CA ALA A 222 -4.21 -17.52 24.50
C ALA A 222 -4.16 -17.46 22.96
N THR A 223 -2.99 -17.71 22.38
CA THR A 223 -2.82 -17.69 20.91
C THR A 223 -3.74 -18.74 20.27
N PRO A 224 -4.72 -18.35 19.45
CA PRO A 224 -5.62 -19.29 18.80
C PRO A 224 -4.88 -20.10 17.74
N THR A 225 -5.37 -21.31 17.49
CA THR A 225 -4.75 -22.30 16.59
C THR A 225 -5.59 -22.54 15.35
N LEU A 226 -4.94 -22.98 14.27
CA LEU A 226 -5.63 -23.42 13.05
C LEU A 226 -6.63 -24.55 13.32
N ALA A 227 -6.32 -25.45 14.25
CA ALA A 227 -7.26 -26.51 14.64
C ALA A 227 -8.55 -25.94 15.25
N GLN A 228 -8.47 -24.88 16.06
CA GLN A 228 -9.66 -24.17 16.57
C GLN A 228 -10.43 -23.49 15.44
N LEU A 229 -9.75 -22.89 14.47
CA LEU A 229 -10.39 -22.34 13.27
C LEU A 229 -11.15 -23.41 12.49
N GLY A 230 -10.51 -24.56 12.21
CA GLY A 230 -11.15 -25.71 11.58
C GLY A 230 -12.35 -26.24 12.38
N GLN A 231 -12.25 -26.28 13.71
CA GLN A 231 -13.37 -26.67 14.57
C GLN A 231 -14.54 -25.69 14.48
N ARG A 232 -14.29 -24.39 14.38
CA ARG A 232 -15.35 -23.39 14.15
C ARG A 232 -15.95 -23.51 12.76
N TRP A 233 -15.15 -23.69 11.72
CA TRP A 233 -15.66 -23.86 10.36
C TRP A 233 -16.45 -25.16 10.16
N HIS A 234 -16.20 -26.19 10.97
CA HIS A 234 -16.96 -27.44 10.92
C HIS A 234 -18.47 -27.24 11.05
N VAL A 235 -18.92 -26.26 11.84
CA VAL A 235 -20.36 -25.99 12.03
C VAL A 235 -21.03 -25.44 10.76
N LEU A 236 -20.24 -24.85 9.86
CA LEU A 236 -20.70 -24.26 8.60
C LEU A 236 -20.85 -25.29 7.47
N VAL A 237 -20.13 -26.42 7.56
CA VAL A 237 -20.04 -27.41 6.47
C VAL A 237 -21.42 -28.01 6.13
N ALA A 238 -22.22 -28.35 7.14
CA ALA A 238 -23.50 -29.03 6.94
C ALA A 238 -24.49 -28.20 6.09
N THR A 239 -24.41 -26.87 6.21
CA THR A 239 -25.31 -25.93 5.53
C THR A 239 -24.63 -25.18 4.38
N ALA A 240 -23.39 -25.54 4.02
CA ALA A 240 -22.68 -24.99 2.88
C ALA A 240 -23.41 -25.28 1.55
N GLN A 241 -23.19 -24.43 0.54
CA GLN A 241 -23.80 -24.58 -0.77
C GLN A 241 -23.38 -25.91 -1.42
N PRO A 242 -24.29 -26.59 -2.15
CA PRO A 242 -24.00 -27.90 -2.73
C PRO A 242 -22.70 -27.98 -3.55
N PRO A 243 -22.34 -26.97 -4.38
CA PRO A 243 -21.10 -27.02 -5.17
C PRO A 243 -19.80 -27.09 -4.36
N VAL A 244 -19.77 -26.54 -3.14
CA VAL A 244 -18.54 -26.43 -2.32
C VAL A 244 -18.54 -27.35 -1.10
N ARG A 245 -19.70 -27.90 -0.72
CA ARG A 245 -19.84 -28.73 0.48
C ARG A 245 -18.88 -29.93 0.54
N PRO A 246 -18.65 -30.72 -0.53
CA PRO A 246 -17.69 -31.84 -0.49
C PRO A 246 -16.26 -31.35 -0.20
N TYR A 247 -15.84 -30.29 -0.88
CA TYR A 247 -14.53 -29.66 -0.69
C TYR A 247 -14.36 -29.12 0.74
N LEU A 248 -15.32 -28.36 1.26
CA LEU A 248 -15.26 -27.81 2.62
C LEU A 248 -15.24 -28.90 3.69
N SER A 249 -15.95 -30.02 3.45
CA SER A 249 -15.90 -31.19 4.33
C SER A 249 -14.49 -31.76 4.43
N TRP A 250 -13.80 -31.88 3.29
CA TRP A 250 -12.40 -32.30 3.24
C TRP A 250 -11.47 -31.27 3.88
N LEU A 251 -11.58 -29.99 3.51
CA LEU A 251 -10.69 -28.91 3.97
C LEU A 251 -10.70 -28.79 5.49
N VAL A 252 -11.89 -28.75 6.10
CA VAL A 252 -12.05 -28.66 7.56
C VAL A 252 -11.47 -29.89 8.25
N LYS A 253 -11.66 -31.09 7.68
CA LYS A 253 -11.06 -32.31 8.21
C LYS A 253 -9.54 -32.26 8.13
N ALA A 254 -8.98 -31.82 7.01
CA ALA A 254 -7.53 -31.70 6.82
C ALA A 254 -6.91 -30.70 7.82
N ILE A 255 -7.57 -29.58 8.13
CA ILE A 255 -7.13 -28.64 9.16
C ILE A 255 -7.17 -29.29 10.56
N LYS A 256 -8.28 -29.96 10.90
CA LYS A 256 -8.48 -30.58 12.22
C LYS A 256 -7.53 -31.76 12.48
N ASP A 257 -7.28 -32.58 11.47
CA ASP A 257 -6.41 -33.74 11.54
C ASP A 257 -4.92 -33.35 11.44
N GLY A 258 -4.61 -32.05 11.33
CA GLY A 258 -3.24 -31.54 11.25
C GLY A 258 -2.53 -31.81 9.92
N GLN A 259 -3.29 -32.06 8.84
CA GLN A 259 -2.75 -32.21 7.48
C GLN A 259 -2.49 -30.85 6.81
N LEU A 260 -3.23 -29.82 7.20
CA LEU A 260 -3.00 -28.42 6.82
C LEU A 260 -2.61 -27.61 8.06
N THR A 261 -1.31 -27.39 8.24
CA THR A 261 -0.73 -26.75 9.44
C THR A 261 -0.28 -25.31 9.22
N SER A 262 -0.28 -24.83 7.97
CA SER A 262 0.16 -23.50 7.59
C SER A 262 -0.97 -22.67 6.99
N ILE A 263 -1.06 -21.40 7.38
CA ILE A 263 -1.97 -20.43 6.75
C ILE A 263 -1.68 -20.27 5.26
N LYS A 264 -0.40 -20.35 4.85
CA LYS A 264 -0.01 -20.27 3.44
C LYS A 264 -0.66 -21.38 2.62
N ASP A 265 -0.62 -22.61 3.12
CA ASP A 265 -1.21 -23.76 2.43
C ASP A 265 -2.73 -23.69 2.43
N LEU A 266 -3.33 -23.21 3.53
CA LEU A 266 -4.78 -22.97 3.60
C LEU A 266 -5.24 -21.93 2.58
N LEU A 267 -4.50 -20.83 2.42
CA LEU A 267 -4.79 -19.81 1.42
C LEU A 267 -4.64 -20.35 0.00
N ALA A 268 -3.59 -21.12 -0.28
CA ALA A 268 -3.39 -21.75 -1.59
C ALA A 268 -4.51 -22.73 -1.96
N GLU A 269 -5.00 -23.50 -0.98
CA GLU A 269 -6.15 -24.38 -1.14
C GLU A 269 -7.44 -23.60 -1.47
N LEU A 270 -7.75 -22.59 -0.66
CA LEU A 270 -8.94 -21.74 -0.88
C LEU A 270 -8.88 -20.99 -2.21
N GLU A 271 -7.70 -20.51 -2.61
CA GLU A 271 -7.48 -19.84 -3.89
C GLU A 271 -7.72 -20.79 -5.07
N GLY A 272 -7.18 -22.01 -5.02
CA GLY A 272 -7.42 -23.03 -6.04
C GLY A 272 -8.90 -23.40 -6.17
N ALA A 273 -9.62 -23.47 -5.05
CA ALA A 273 -11.07 -23.69 -5.02
C ALA A 273 -11.84 -22.52 -5.66
N ILE A 274 -11.48 -21.27 -5.33
CA ILE A 274 -12.07 -20.06 -5.91
C ILE A 274 -11.84 -20.01 -7.42
N GLN A 275 -10.61 -20.22 -7.89
CA GLN A 275 -10.29 -20.23 -9.31
C GLN A 275 -11.06 -21.30 -10.08
N THR A 276 -11.16 -22.51 -9.50
CA THR A 276 -11.93 -23.61 -10.12
C THR A 276 -13.40 -23.25 -10.25
N LEU A 277 -13.99 -22.67 -9.19
CA LEU A 277 -15.41 -22.31 -9.19
C LEU A 277 -15.69 -21.10 -10.12
N ALA A 278 -14.78 -20.15 -10.18
CA ALA A 278 -14.88 -18.95 -11.00
C ALA A 278 -14.86 -19.22 -12.51
N GLN A 279 -14.47 -20.42 -12.95
CA GLN A 279 -14.63 -20.82 -14.36
C GLN A 279 -16.08 -20.70 -14.83
N GLY A 280 -17.06 -20.94 -13.95
CA GLY A 280 -18.48 -20.79 -14.24
C GLY A 280 -19.05 -19.38 -14.05
N LEU A 281 -18.22 -18.39 -13.70
CA LEU A 281 -18.64 -17.02 -13.42
C LEU A 281 -18.58 -16.16 -14.70
N LEU A 282 -19.63 -15.39 -14.91
CA LEU A 282 -19.71 -14.35 -15.94
C LEU A 282 -19.86 -13.00 -15.25
N VAL A 283 -19.09 -11.98 -15.64
CA VAL A 283 -19.22 -10.64 -15.04
C VAL A 283 -19.28 -9.62 -16.17
N ALA A 284 -20.36 -8.84 -16.21
CA ALA A 284 -20.39 -7.64 -17.03
C ALA A 284 -19.71 -6.51 -16.25
N VAL A 285 -18.77 -5.83 -16.89
CA VAL A 285 -18.06 -4.68 -16.34
C VAL A 285 -18.31 -3.48 -17.24
N ASP A 286 -18.72 -2.36 -16.64
CA ASP A 286 -18.78 -1.08 -17.33
C ASP A 286 -18.03 -0.03 -16.51
N TRP A 287 -17.23 0.79 -17.18
CA TRP A 287 -16.42 1.80 -16.50
C TRP A 287 -16.21 3.05 -17.34
N THR A 288 -16.02 4.16 -16.65
CA THR A 288 -15.81 5.48 -17.26
C THR A 288 -15.15 6.39 -16.23
N ALA A 289 -14.34 7.33 -16.69
CA ALA A 289 -13.82 8.40 -15.85
C ALA A 289 -13.98 9.76 -16.54
N ASP A 290 -14.02 10.80 -15.73
CA ASP A 290 -13.99 12.17 -16.21
C ASP A 290 -13.27 13.05 -15.18
N THR A 291 -12.84 14.23 -15.62
CA THR A 291 -12.10 15.21 -14.84
C THR A 291 -12.53 16.63 -15.20
N ASP A 292 -12.51 17.51 -14.21
CA ASP A 292 -12.80 18.94 -14.36
C ASP A 292 -11.79 19.78 -13.58
N GLN A 293 -11.46 20.94 -14.13
CA GLN A 293 -10.53 21.89 -13.52
C GLN A 293 -11.03 22.45 -12.18
N GLY A 294 -12.34 22.45 -11.96
CA GLY A 294 -12.95 23.12 -10.84
C GLY A 294 -12.99 24.64 -11.02
N PRO A 295 -13.76 25.35 -10.17
CA PRO A 295 -14.05 26.77 -10.35
C PRO A 295 -12.93 27.71 -9.87
N THR A 296 -11.97 27.21 -9.08
CA THR A 296 -10.96 28.06 -8.42
C THR A 296 -9.53 27.84 -8.90
N ARG A 297 -9.22 26.69 -9.52
CA ARG A 297 -7.89 26.40 -10.06
C ARG A 297 -7.74 27.03 -11.45
N ASP A 298 -6.52 27.42 -11.80
CA ASP A 298 -6.20 28.01 -13.11
C ASP A 298 -6.05 26.96 -14.22
N ARG A 299 -5.82 25.69 -13.84
CA ARG A 299 -5.57 24.57 -14.75
C ARG A 299 -6.00 23.26 -14.08
N ASN A 300 -6.21 22.23 -14.89
CA ASN A 300 -6.42 20.87 -14.40
C ASN A 300 -5.08 20.11 -14.33
N GLU A 301 -4.64 19.77 -13.12
CA GLU A 301 -3.44 18.97 -12.85
C GLU A 301 -3.75 17.49 -12.65
N ASP A 302 -5.02 17.12 -12.53
CA ASP A 302 -5.45 15.73 -12.50
C ASP A 302 -5.41 15.08 -13.89
N ALA A 303 -5.38 13.74 -13.89
CA ALA A 303 -5.58 12.93 -15.08
C ALA A 303 -6.31 11.63 -14.72
N CYS A 304 -7.06 11.07 -15.68
CA CYS A 304 -7.70 9.77 -15.53
C CYS A 304 -7.63 8.93 -16.81
N TYR A 305 -7.95 7.65 -16.68
CA TYR A 305 -8.09 6.75 -17.81
C TYR A 305 -9.20 5.72 -17.57
N PRO A 306 -10.10 5.47 -18.53
CA PRO A 306 -10.28 6.24 -19.78
C PRO A 306 -11.03 7.55 -19.51
N GLU A 307 -10.50 8.66 -20.03
CA GLU A 307 -11.15 9.98 -19.92
C GLU A 307 -12.27 10.12 -20.96
N LYS A 308 -13.50 10.43 -20.50
CA LYS A 308 -14.69 10.71 -21.33
C LYS A 308 -15.06 9.62 -22.35
N GLU A 309 -14.58 8.40 -22.13
CA GLU A 309 -14.81 7.26 -23.01
C GLU A 309 -15.38 6.10 -22.19
N PRO A 310 -16.72 5.96 -22.11
CA PRO A 310 -17.35 4.83 -21.45
C PRO A 310 -16.98 3.51 -22.13
N ARG A 311 -16.54 2.54 -21.34
CA ARG A 311 -16.15 1.20 -21.79
C ARG A 311 -17.01 0.15 -21.15
N GLN A 312 -17.20 -0.96 -21.86
CA GLN A 312 -17.96 -2.11 -21.39
C GLN A 312 -17.30 -3.40 -21.88
N GLN A 313 -17.29 -4.41 -21.03
CA GLN A 313 -16.72 -5.71 -21.34
C GLN A 313 -17.48 -6.82 -20.60
N ARG A 314 -17.52 -8.01 -21.21
CA ARG A 314 -18.04 -9.22 -20.55
C ARG A 314 -16.88 -10.16 -20.28
N LEU A 315 -16.65 -10.44 -19.01
CA LEU A 315 -15.61 -11.33 -18.53
C LEU A 315 -16.20 -12.72 -18.27
N SER A 316 -15.44 -13.76 -18.62
CA SER A 316 -15.79 -15.15 -18.38
C SER A 316 -14.58 -15.92 -17.90
N GLY A 317 -14.75 -16.76 -16.89
CA GLY A 317 -13.68 -17.64 -16.41
C GLY A 317 -13.17 -18.64 -17.45
N LEU A 318 -13.96 -18.96 -18.47
CA LEU A 318 -13.56 -19.84 -19.59
C LEU A 318 -12.84 -19.11 -20.73
N ALA A 319 -12.91 -17.78 -20.79
CA ALA A 319 -12.40 -16.96 -21.89
C ALA A 319 -11.52 -15.79 -21.40
N ALA A 320 -10.91 -15.91 -20.22
CA ALA A 320 -10.00 -14.90 -19.69
C ALA A 320 -8.78 -14.72 -20.63
N GLY A 321 -8.43 -13.47 -20.95
CA GLY A 321 -7.21 -13.14 -21.74
C GLY A 321 -7.38 -12.97 -23.25
N VAL A 322 -8.60 -12.83 -23.76
CA VAL A 322 -8.84 -12.55 -25.20
C VAL A 322 -8.75 -11.05 -25.51
N GLU A 323 -9.07 -10.20 -24.54
CA GLU A 323 -9.09 -8.75 -24.65
C GLU A 323 -8.29 -8.13 -23.50
N PRO A 324 -7.79 -6.89 -23.65
CA PRO A 324 -7.10 -6.19 -22.57
C PRO A 324 -7.94 -6.15 -21.29
N PRO A 325 -7.33 -6.35 -20.11
CA PRO A 325 -8.05 -6.29 -18.85
C PRO A 325 -8.64 -4.88 -18.63
N PRO A 326 -9.87 -4.77 -18.09
CA PRO A 326 -10.42 -3.48 -17.66
C PRO A 326 -9.46 -2.76 -16.71
N LEU A 327 -9.15 -1.50 -17.05
CA LEU A 327 -8.24 -0.63 -16.33
C LEU A 327 -8.90 0.73 -16.12
N LEU A 328 -8.90 1.18 -14.87
CA LEU A 328 -9.34 2.50 -14.44
C LEU A 328 -8.23 3.15 -13.62
N LEU A 329 -7.87 4.38 -13.94
CA LEU A 329 -6.81 5.13 -13.28
C LEU A 329 -7.30 6.54 -12.93
N VAL A 330 -6.89 7.02 -11.76
CA VAL A 330 -7.01 8.44 -11.35
C VAL A 330 -5.66 8.86 -10.76
N CYS A 331 -5.17 10.01 -11.19
CA CYS A 331 -3.93 10.63 -10.73
C CYS A 331 -4.21 12.10 -10.42
N ASP A 332 -3.80 12.55 -9.24
CA ASP A 332 -3.85 13.95 -8.81
C ASP A 332 -2.44 14.54 -8.84
N GLY A 333 -2.23 15.52 -9.72
CA GLY A 333 -0.94 16.11 -9.98
C GLY A 333 -0.59 17.18 -8.95
N ILE A 334 0.52 17.02 -8.23
CA ILE A 334 1.02 17.97 -7.23
C ILE A 334 2.28 18.69 -7.72
N GLY A 335 2.36 20.02 -7.61
CA GLY A 335 3.60 20.74 -7.93
C GLY A 335 3.49 22.26 -7.89
N GLY A 336 4.55 22.94 -7.44
CA GLY A 336 4.67 24.39 -7.52
C GLY A 336 5.29 24.80 -8.86
N HIS A 337 4.50 25.48 -9.71
CA HIS A 337 4.83 25.99 -11.06
C HIS A 337 4.62 25.01 -12.24
N GLU A 338 3.35 24.86 -12.62
CA GLU A 338 2.87 24.49 -13.98
C GLU A 338 3.01 23.02 -14.42
N GLN A 339 3.24 22.06 -13.52
CA GLN A 339 3.73 20.73 -13.92
C GLN A 339 3.07 19.54 -13.23
N GLY A 340 2.08 19.73 -12.36
CA GLY A 340 1.32 18.62 -11.79
C GLY A 340 0.65 17.78 -12.89
N ASN A 341 0.06 18.46 -13.89
CA ASN A 341 -0.51 17.83 -15.08
C ASN A 341 0.49 16.97 -15.88
N VAL A 342 1.76 17.36 -15.89
CA VAL A 342 2.82 16.61 -16.58
C VAL A 342 3.11 15.31 -15.82
N ALA A 343 3.18 15.36 -14.50
CA ALA A 343 3.41 14.20 -13.65
C ALA A 343 2.24 13.20 -13.74
N SER A 344 1.00 13.68 -13.58
CA SER A 344 -0.20 12.83 -13.64
C SER A 344 -0.36 12.15 -15.00
N GLN A 345 -0.20 12.88 -16.11
CA GLN A 345 -0.24 12.31 -17.46
C GLN A 345 0.91 11.32 -17.72
N THR A 346 2.11 11.58 -17.19
CA THR A 346 3.25 10.67 -17.31
C THR A 346 2.97 9.35 -16.59
N ALA A 347 2.41 9.41 -15.37
CA ALA A 347 2.01 8.22 -14.62
C ALA A 347 0.95 7.40 -15.37
N ILE A 348 -0.12 8.05 -15.85
CA ILE A 348 -1.18 7.38 -16.64
C ILE A 348 -0.59 6.66 -17.85
N LYS A 349 0.27 7.32 -18.61
CA LYS A 349 0.89 6.75 -19.81
C LYS A 349 1.75 5.53 -19.49
N LEU A 350 2.62 5.63 -18.49
CA LEU A 350 3.53 4.53 -18.13
C LEU A 350 2.78 3.34 -17.55
N LEU A 351 1.78 3.58 -16.69
CA LEU A 351 0.94 2.51 -16.15
C LEU A 351 0.18 1.77 -17.25
N GLN A 352 -0.35 2.46 -18.26
CA GLN A 352 -0.96 1.80 -19.41
C GLN A 352 0.03 0.91 -20.16
N GLN A 353 1.24 1.41 -20.42
CA GLN A 353 2.29 0.69 -21.16
C GLN A 353 2.77 -0.56 -20.40
N GLU A 354 3.02 -0.44 -19.11
CA GLU A 354 3.55 -1.52 -18.28
C GLU A 354 2.50 -2.60 -17.95
N LEU A 355 1.22 -2.25 -17.96
CA LEU A 355 0.12 -3.18 -17.67
C LEU A 355 -0.48 -3.82 -18.93
N GLU A 356 -0.23 -3.28 -20.12
CA GLU A 356 -0.68 -3.87 -21.40
C GLU A 356 -0.28 -5.35 -21.58
N PRO A 357 0.96 -5.79 -21.25
CA PRO A 357 1.38 -7.18 -21.40
C PRO A 357 0.57 -8.19 -20.57
N LEU A 358 -0.13 -7.74 -19.53
CA LEU A 358 -0.98 -8.61 -18.71
C LEU A 358 -2.12 -9.25 -19.52
N THR A 359 -2.51 -8.65 -20.63
CA THR A 359 -3.43 -9.23 -21.61
C THR A 359 -2.98 -10.61 -22.09
N GLN A 360 -1.66 -10.84 -22.19
CA GLN A 360 -1.07 -12.09 -22.65
C GLN A 360 -0.83 -13.10 -21.52
N GLN A 361 -1.11 -12.73 -20.26
CA GLN A 361 -0.84 -13.53 -19.07
C GLN A 361 -2.08 -13.61 -18.14
N PRO A 362 -3.22 -14.15 -18.61
CA PRO A 362 -4.49 -14.11 -17.88
C PRO A 362 -4.55 -14.99 -16.61
N HIS A 363 -3.56 -15.85 -16.40
CA HIS A 363 -3.53 -16.83 -15.30
C HIS A 363 -2.48 -16.52 -14.23
N LEU A 364 -2.01 -15.27 -14.16
CA LEU A 364 -1.12 -14.86 -13.08
C LEU A 364 -1.83 -14.93 -11.73
N SER A 365 -1.09 -15.36 -10.71
CA SER A 365 -1.59 -15.34 -9.34
C SER A 365 -1.82 -13.90 -8.87
N PRO A 366 -2.72 -13.66 -7.90
CA PRO A 366 -2.92 -12.33 -7.31
C PRO A 366 -1.60 -11.71 -6.82
N THR A 367 -0.72 -12.50 -6.20
CA THR A 367 0.60 -12.06 -5.76
C THR A 367 1.47 -11.57 -6.92
N ALA A 368 1.48 -12.26 -8.05
CA ALA A 368 2.22 -11.83 -9.23
C ALA A 368 1.64 -10.55 -9.84
N ILE A 369 0.31 -10.40 -9.87
CA ILE A 369 -0.35 -9.16 -10.30
C ILE A 369 0.01 -7.99 -9.38
N ALA A 370 0.02 -8.20 -8.06
CA ALA A 370 0.42 -7.17 -7.12
C ALA A 370 1.86 -6.71 -7.34
N GLU A 371 2.77 -7.65 -7.62
CA GLU A 371 4.16 -7.32 -7.93
C GLU A 371 4.29 -6.52 -9.24
N ARG A 372 3.54 -6.88 -10.29
CA ARG A 372 3.50 -6.12 -11.54
C ARG A 372 2.97 -4.70 -11.35
N LEU A 373 1.93 -4.51 -10.54
CA LEU A 373 1.41 -3.18 -10.22
C LEU A 373 2.44 -2.34 -9.46
N ARG A 374 3.14 -2.91 -8.47
CA ARG A 374 4.21 -2.19 -7.75
C ARG A 374 5.33 -1.78 -8.69
N GLN A 375 5.80 -2.68 -9.55
CA GLN A 375 6.84 -2.40 -10.54
C GLN A 375 6.43 -1.27 -11.49
N ALA A 376 5.20 -1.31 -12.01
CA ALA A 376 4.69 -0.26 -12.90
C ALA A 376 4.62 1.12 -12.20
N ILE A 377 4.21 1.14 -10.92
CA ILE A 377 4.18 2.37 -10.11
C ILE A 377 5.60 2.89 -9.82
N VAL A 378 6.56 2.01 -9.51
CA VAL A 378 7.97 2.36 -9.32
C VAL A 378 8.58 2.95 -10.60
N LEU A 379 8.32 2.35 -11.76
CA LEU A 379 8.78 2.88 -13.04
C LEU A 379 8.20 4.27 -13.34
N ALA A 380 6.92 4.49 -13.01
CA ALA A 380 6.32 5.82 -13.11
C ALA A 380 6.98 6.83 -12.16
N ASN A 381 7.28 6.42 -10.92
CA ASN A 381 8.02 7.25 -9.96
C ASN A 381 9.39 7.64 -10.51
N ASP A 382 10.18 6.68 -10.97
CA ASP A 382 11.53 6.89 -11.49
C ASP A 382 11.55 7.83 -12.69
N ALA A 383 10.59 7.69 -13.62
CA ALA A 383 10.50 8.56 -14.78
C ALA A 383 10.20 10.02 -14.40
N ILE A 384 9.28 10.24 -13.46
CA ILE A 384 8.93 11.60 -12.99
C ILE A 384 10.10 12.17 -12.18
N ALA A 385 10.73 11.37 -11.32
CA ALA A 385 11.86 11.77 -10.50
C ALA A 385 13.10 12.10 -11.35
N ALA A 386 13.41 11.30 -12.37
CA ALA A 386 14.48 11.55 -13.32
C ALA A 386 14.26 12.88 -14.04
N ARG A 387 13.04 13.14 -14.52
CA ARG A 387 12.72 14.43 -15.14
C ARG A 387 12.85 15.60 -14.17
N ASN A 388 12.44 15.45 -12.92
CA ASN A 388 12.70 16.46 -11.89
C ASN A 388 14.20 16.74 -11.71
N ASN A 389 15.03 15.70 -11.73
CA ASN A 389 16.47 15.82 -11.55
C ASN A 389 17.15 16.47 -12.76
N ASP A 390 16.78 16.06 -13.98
CA ASP A 390 17.28 16.63 -15.24
C ASP A 390 16.96 18.12 -15.35
N GLU A 391 15.77 18.51 -14.89
CA GLU A 391 15.31 19.90 -14.86
C GLU A 391 15.72 20.65 -13.58
N GLN A 392 16.60 20.04 -12.75
CA GLN A 392 17.16 20.61 -11.52
C GLN A 392 16.12 21.12 -10.51
N ARG A 393 14.96 20.45 -10.46
CA ARG A 393 13.86 20.82 -9.57
C ARG A 393 14.11 20.28 -8.16
N SER A 394 13.91 21.15 -7.17
CA SER A 394 14.11 20.84 -5.76
C SER A 394 12.95 21.33 -4.89
N ALA A 395 12.76 20.66 -3.75
CA ALA A 395 11.70 20.96 -2.79
C ALA A 395 10.33 21.16 -3.48
N ARG A 396 9.68 22.30 -3.25
CA ARG A 396 8.35 22.63 -3.79
C ARG A 396 8.30 22.80 -5.31
N ALA A 397 9.45 22.91 -5.99
CA ALA A 397 9.51 22.98 -7.44
C ALA A 397 9.44 21.60 -8.09
N ARG A 398 9.62 20.50 -7.35
CA ARG A 398 9.45 19.15 -7.93
C ARG A 398 7.98 18.94 -8.29
N MET A 399 7.75 18.36 -9.46
CA MET A 399 6.43 17.84 -9.82
C MET A 399 6.25 16.44 -9.27
N GLY A 400 5.04 16.08 -8.91
CA GLY A 400 4.68 14.73 -8.50
C GLY A 400 3.22 14.47 -8.77
N THR A 401 2.78 13.25 -8.45
CA THR A 401 1.37 12.89 -8.58
C THR A 401 1.02 11.79 -7.60
N THR A 402 -0.23 11.75 -7.15
CA THR A 402 -0.82 10.54 -6.58
C THR A 402 -1.11 9.54 -7.68
N VAL A 403 -1.47 8.32 -7.30
CA VAL A 403 -2.10 7.35 -8.19
C VAL A 403 -3.08 6.47 -7.42
N VAL A 404 -4.24 6.21 -8.01
CA VAL A 404 -5.10 5.09 -7.63
C VAL A 404 -5.52 4.32 -8.89
N VAL A 405 -5.37 2.98 -8.83
CA VAL A 405 -5.55 2.05 -9.94
C VAL A 405 -6.61 1.03 -9.58
N ALA A 406 -7.51 0.72 -10.51
CA ALA A 406 -8.33 -0.49 -10.48
C ALA A 406 -8.06 -1.30 -11.76
N LEU A 407 -7.45 -2.48 -11.58
CA LEU A 407 -7.08 -3.40 -12.67
C LEU A 407 -7.77 -4.74 -12.48
N VAL A 408 -8.60 -5.14 -13.44
CA VAL A 408 -9.30 -6.42 -13.40
C VAL A 408 -8.39 -7.55 -13.87
N HIS A 409 -8.21 -8.57 -13.03
CA HIS A 409 -7.55 -9.83 -13.37
C HIS A 409 -8.46 -10.97 -12.88
N PHE A 410 -9.23 -11.55 -13.79
CA PHE A 410 -10.37 -12.37 -13.44
C PHE A 410 -9.99 -13.60 -12.56
N PRO A 411 -10.70 -13.89 -11.46
CA PRO A 411 -11.99 -13.32 -11.04
C PRO A 411 -11.89 -12.12 -10.08
N TYR A 412 -10.76 -11.44 -10.01
CA TYR A 412 -10.51 -10.34 -9.09
C TYR A 412 -10.40 -8.99 -9.79
N VAL A 413 -10.49 -7.94 -8.99
CA VAL A 413 -9.95 -6.61 -9.28
C VAL A 413 -8.89 -6.25 -8.26
N SER A 414 -7.74 -5.78 -8.73
CA SER A 414 -6.69 -5.22 -7.90
C SER A 414 -6.89 -3.72 -7.77
N VAL A 415 -6.86 -3.23 -6.53
CA VAL A 415 -6.76 -1.80 -6.22
C VAL A 415 -5.35 -1.51 -5.75
N ALA A 416 -4.64 -0.61 -6.44
CA ALA A 416 -3.31 -0.16 -6.03
C ALA A 416 -3.28 1.36 -5.87
N HIS A 417 -2.57 1.87 -4.86
CA HIS A 417 -2.51 3.33 -4.65
C HIS A 417 -1.20 3.81 -4.02
N VAL A 418 -0.92 5.09 -4.26
CA VAL A 418 0.06 5.95 -3.57
C VAL A 418 -0.55 7.35 -3.48
N GLY A 419 -0.53 7.95 -2.29
CA GLY A 419 -1.07 9.28 -2.03
C GLY A 419 -2.42 9.23 -1.32
N ASP A 420 -3.19 10.32 -1.44
CA ASP A 420 -4.49 10.54 -0.81
C ASP A 420 -5.66 10.50 -1.80
N SER A 421 -5.41 10.21 -3.08
CA SER A 421 -6.48 9.79 -3.99
C SER A 421 -7.07 8.46 -3.54
N ARG A 422 -8.40 8.34 -3.60
CA ARG A 422 -9.13 7.27 -2.90
C ARG A 422 -9.82 6.31 -3.84
N ALA A 423 -9.96 5.06 -3.38
CA ALA A 423 -10.91 4.11 -3.94
C ALA A 423 -11.98 3.74 -2.90
N TYR A 424 -13.22 3.66 -3.35
CA TYR A 424 -14.39 3.30 -2.56
C TYR A 424 -15.10 2.09 -3.17
N ARG A 425 -15.57 1.18 -2.32
CA ARG A 425 -16.55 0.15 -2.70
C ARG A 425 -17.94 0.63 -2.31
N VAL A 426 -18.81 0.79 -3.30
CA VAL A 426 -20.21 1.16 -3.11
C VAL A 426 -21.08 -0.05 -3.41
N SER A 427 -21.79 -0.52 -2.39
CA SER A 427 -22.80 -1.58 -2.48
C SER A 427 -24.20 -0.97 -2.36
N PRO A 428 -25.27 -1.76 -2.55
CA PRO A 428 -26.63 -1.37 -2.21
C PRO A 428 -26.86 -0.81 -0.81
N ARG A 429 -25.98 -1.14 0.13
CA ARG A 429 -26.17 -0.93 1.57
C ARG A 429 -25.11 -0.04 2.19
N THR A 430 -23.96 0.10 1.53
CA THR A 430 -22.75 0.65 2.14
C THR A 430 -21.92 1.42 1.12
N CYS A 431 -21.11 2.35 1.64
CA CYS A 431 -20.05 3.02 0.91
C CYS A 431 -18.81 2.99 1.80
N TYR A 432 -17.76 2.30 1.37
CA TYR A 432 -16.54 2.14 2.17
C TYR A 432 -15.29 2.53 1.40
N GLN A 433 -14.44 3.37 2.01
CA GLN A 433 -13.09 3.61 1.55
C GLN A 433 -12.25 2.32 1.67
N ILE A 434 -11.63 1.91 0.57
CA ILE A 434 -10.73 0.75 0.49
C ILE A 434 -9.28 1.19 0.77
N THR A 435 -8.90 2.35 0.24
CA THR A 435 -7.56 2.91 0.43
C THR A 435 -7.40 3.49 1.83
N VAL A 436 -6.14 3.65 2.24
CA VAL A 436 -5.75 4.43 3.41
C VAL A 436 -4.82 5.50 2.89
N ASP A 437 -5.16 6.76 3.14
CA ASP A 437 -4.43 7.90 2.58
C ASP A 437 -2.98 7.89 3.08
N ASP A 438 -2.05 8.18 2.17
CA ASP A 438 -0.65 8.37 2.50
C ASP A 438 -0.40 9.79 3.01
N ASP A 439 -1.03 10.14 4.13
CA ASP A 439 -0.93 11.43 4.81
C ASP A 439 -0.30 11.31 6.22
N VAL A 440 0.06 12.46 6.80
CA VAL A 440 0.59 12.51 8.17
C VAL A 440 -0.43 11.97 9.17
N ALA A 441 -1.71 12.28 9.01
CA ALA A 441 -2.75 11.85 9.95
C ALA A 441 -2.87 10.33 10.06
N SER A 442 -2.85 9.63 8.92
CA SER A 442 -2.86 8.17 8.83
C SER A 442 -1.58 7.57 9.40
N ARG A 443 -0.43 8.22 9.22
CA ARG A 443 0.83 7.81 9.86
C ARG A 443 0.76 7.90 11.38
N GLU A 444 0.33 9.05 11.92
CA GLU A 444 0.21 9.26 13.37
C GLU A 444 -0.79 8.28 14.00
N ALA A 445 -1.89 7.99 13.29
CA ALA A 445 -2.85 6.97 13.68
C ALA A 445 -2.22 5.58 13.71
N GLN A 446 -1.55 5.16 12.63
CA GLN A 446 -0.88 3.85 12.55
C GLN A 446 0.21 3.66 13.62
N MET A 447 0.94 4.74 13.96
CA MET A 447 1.95 4.72 15.02
C MET A 447 1.35 4.70 16.43
N GLY A 448 0.03 4.84 16.57
CA GLY A 448 -0.65 4.87 17.86
C GLY A 448 -0.43 6.17 18.64
N TYR A 449 -0.09 7.27 17.95
CA TYR A 449 0.17 8.57 18.58
C TYR A 449 -1.09 9.41 18.77
N ALA A 450 -2.09 9.26 17.89
CA ALA A 450 -3.34 9.98 17.95
C ALA A 450 -4.46 9.19 17.25
N LEU A 451 -5.72 9.54 17.49
CA LEU A 451 -6.80 9.11 16.60
C LEU A 451 -6.66 9.80 15.24
N TYR A 452 -7.13 9.18 14.15
CA TYR A 452 -7.10 9.83 12.82
C TYR A 452 -7.82 11.19 12.83
N SER A 453 -8.99 11.26 13.49
CA SER A 453 -9.78 12.49 13.65
C SER A 453 -9.08 13.58 14.46
N GLU A 454 -8.14 13.22 15.34
CA GLU A 454 -7.30 14.15 16.08
C GLU A 454 -6.10 14.60 15.23
N ALA A 455 -5.43 13.66 14.58
CA ALA A 455 -4.25 13.92 13.76
C ALA A 455 -4.58 14.81 12.53
N MET A 456 -5.79 14.70 11.99
CA MET A 456 -6.28 15.58 10.92
C MET A 456 -6.38 17.06 11.33
N GLN A 457 -6.43 17.37 12.63
CA GLN A 457 -6.46 18.75 13.12
C GLN A 457 -5.06 19.38 13.18
N LEU A 458 -4.00 18.59 13.00
CA LEU A 458 -2.65 19.13 12.90
C LEU A 458 -2.55 20.01 11.65
N PRO A 459 -1.79 21.12 11.69
CA PRO A 459 -1.56 21.96 10.51
C PRO A 459 -1.00 21.21 9.30
N SER A 460 -0.33 20.08 9.54
CA SER A 460 0.23 19.18 8.52
C SER A 460 -0.52 17.86 8.40
N GLY A 461 -1.72 17.72 8.99
CA GLY A 461 -2.44 16.44 9.07
C GLY A 461 -2.67 15.79 7.71
N GLY A 462 -3.23 16.55 6.76
CA GLY A 462 -3.41 16.11 5.37
C GLY A 462 -2.17 16.25 4.48
N ALA A 463 -0.98 16.48 5.03
CA ALA A 463 0.22 16.55 4.20
C ALA A 463 0.63 15.14 3.73
N LEU A 464 0.82 14.98 2.42
CA LEU A 464 1.29 13.73 1.82
C LEU A 464 2.64 13.31 2.39
N ILE A 465 2.76 12.02 2.74
CA ILE A 465 4.01 11.38 3.15
C ILE A 465 4.69 10.61 2.01
N GLN A 466 3.95 10.25 0.97
CA GLN A 466 4.48 9.72 -0.28
C GLN A 466 3.63 10.13 -1.48
N ALA A 467 4.29 10.35 -2.62
CA ALA A 467 3.72 10.62 -3.92
C ALA A 467 4.76 10.28 -5.00
N LEU A 468 4.31 10.01 -6.23
CA LEU A 468 5.21 9.67 -7.33
C LEU A 468 6.04 10.90 -7.74
N GLY A 469 7.31 10.69 -8.05
CA GLY A 469 8.26 11.68 -8.56
C GLY A 469 8.95 12.54 -7.50
N ILE A 470 8.46 12.51 -6.25
CA ILE A 470 8.97 13.35 -5.16
C ILE A 470 10.27 12.79 -4.57
N SER A 471 10.31 11.49 -4.31
CA SER A 471 11.42 10.79 -3.64
C SER A 471 11.93 9.62 -4.48
N ASP A 472 13.09 9.10 -4.13
CA ASP A 472 13.64 7.87 -4.72
C ASP A 472 12.69 6.67 -4.47
N SER A 473 12.66 5.73 -5.41
CA SER A 473 11.74 4.58 -5.38
C SER A 473 11.93 3.66 -4.18
N ASP A 474 13.12 3.65 -3.57
CA ASP A 474 13.46 2.90 -2.37
C ASP A 474 12.60 3.30 -1.15
N LEU A 475 12.03 4.51 -1.19
CA LEU A 475 11.19 5.09 -0.14
C LEU A 475 9.69 5.03 -0.48
N LEU A 476 9.33 4.45 -1.63
CA LEU A 476 7.95 4.35 -2.10
C LEU A 476 7.38 2.98 -1.69
N TYR A 477 6.18 2.98 -1.10
CA TYR A 477 5.52 1.76 -0.64
C TYR A 477 4.10 1.66 -1.22
N PRO A 478 3.94 1.27 -2.50
CA PRO A 478 2.61 1.13 -3.09
C PRO A 478 1.82 0.01 -2.42
N THR A 479 0.61 0.34 -1.99
CA THR A 479 -0.31 -0.64 -1.41
C THR A 479 -1.10 -1.32 -2.54
N VAL A 480 -1.31 -2.63 -2.44
CA VAL A 480 -2.13 -3.40 -3.38
C VAL A 480 -3.09 -4.30 -2.62
N GLN A 481 -4.37 -4.27 -2.99
CA GLN A 481 -5.44 -5.09 -2.42
C GLN A 481 -6.21 -5.80 -3.54
N HIS A 482 -6.78 -6.98 -3.26
CA HIS A 482 -7.55 -7.75 -4.25
C HIS A 482 -8.98 -7.99 -3.75
N LEU A 483 -9.96 -7.63 -4.58
CA LEU A 483 -11.38 -7.85 -4.32
C LEU A 483 -11.92 -8.86 -5.32
N LEU A 484 -12.70 -9.84 -4.83
CA LEU A 484 -13.34 -10.82 -5.69
C LEU A 484 -14.58 -10.22 -6.35
N LEU A 485 -14.82 -10.56 -7.62
CA LEU A 485 -15.94 -10.02 -8.40
C LEU A 485 -17.19 -10.91 -8.30
N ASP A 486 -17.65 -11.19 -7.08
CA ASP A 486 -18.75 -12.13 -6.80
C ASP A 486 -20.05 -11.48 -6.31
N ASP A 487 -20.13 -10.15 -6.30
CA ASP A 487 -21.36 -9.38 -6.05
C ASP A 487 -21.50 -8.10 -6.91
N SER A 488 -22.72 -7.55 -6.96
CA SER A 488 -23.04 -6.35 -7.75
C SER A 488 -22.62 -5.10 -6.98
N VAL A 489 -21.50 -4.50 -7.39
CA VAL A 489 -20.86 -3.37 -6.71
C VAL A 489 -20.28 -2.37 -7.69
N VAL A 490 -20.09 -1.14 -7.24
CA VAL A 490 -19.37 -0.10 -7.98
C VAL A 490 -18.10 0.25 -7.22
N LEU A 491 -16.96 0.20 -7.91
CA LEU A 491 -15.74 0.86 -7.45
C LEU A 491 -15.76 2.31 -7.93
N LEU A 492 -15.58 3.24 -7.00
CA LEU A 492 -15.42 4.67 -7.26
C LEU A 492 -13.98 5.06 -6.93
N LEU A 493 -13.24 5.57 -7.91
CA LEU A 493 -11.92 6.17 -7.74
C LEU A 493 -12.05 7.69 -7.86
N CYS A 494 -11.35 8.45 -7.02
CA CYS A 494 -11.38 9.91 -7.10
C CYS A 494 -10.15 10.61 -6.52
N SER A 495 -9.90 11.84 -6.97
CA SER A 495 -8.98 12.79 -6.32
C SER A 495 -9.60 13.41 -5.06
N ASP A 496 -8.81 14.18 -4.32
CA ASP A 496 -9.23 14.86 -3.08
C ASP A 496 -10.32 15.92 -3.35
N GLY A 497 -10.34 16.52 -4.54
CA GLY A 497 -11.35 17.48 -4.96
C GLY A 497 -12.78 16.94 -4.95
N LEU A 498 -12.97 15.61 -5.02
CA LEU A 498 -14.23 14.97 -4.65
C LEU A 498 -14.27 14.51 -3.20
N SER A 499 -13.20 13.91 -2.67
CA SER A 499 -13.29 13.13 -1.41
C SER A 499 -13.19 13.95 -0.12
N ASP A 500 -12.64 15.16 -0.18
CA ASP A 500 -12.51 16.05 0.96
C ASP A 500 -13.87 16.37 1.60
N TYR A 501 -13.86 16.58 2.92
CA TYR A 501 -15.05 16.82 3.75
C TYR A 501 -16.13 15.72 3.64
N ASP A 502 -15.70 14.47 3.51
CA ASP A 502 -16.53 13.26 3.45
C ASP A 502 -17.66 13.33 2.41
N ARG A 503 -17.36 13.98 1.27
CA ARG A 503 -18.36 14.24 0.23
C ARG A 503 -18.74 12.96 -0.50
N VAL A 504 -17.83 12.00 -0.65
CA VAL A 504 -18.16 10.70 -1.24
C VAL A 504 -19.17 9.96 -0.38
N GLU A 505 -18.96 9.92 0.94
CA GLU A 505 -19.83 9.26 1.92
C GLU A 505 -21.22 9.90 1.95
N ALA A 506 -21.31 11.22 1.75
CA ALA A 506 -22.57 11.94 1.67
C ALA A 506 -23.29 11.79 0.31
N LEU A 507 -22.56 11.64 -0.80
CA LEU A 507 -23.12 11.65 -2.16
C LEU A 507 -23.35 10.26 -2.74
N ALA A 508 -22.45 9.30 -2.49
CA ALA A 508 -22.47 7.96 -3.09
C ALA A 508 -23.76 7.16 -2.79
N PRO A 509 -24.37 7.23 -1.58
CA PRO A 509 -25.65 6.57 -1.32
C PRO A 509 -26.77 7.02 -2.26
N HIS A 510 -26.70 8.25 -2.78
CA HIS A 510 -27.74 8.84 -3.64
C HIS A 510 -27.39 8.79 -5.13
N LEU A 511 -26.11 8.94 -5.49
CA LEU A 511 -25.68 9.08 -6.88
C LEU A 511 -25.07 7.80 -7.46
N VAL A 512 -24.51 6.92 -6.62
CA VAL A 512 -23.73 5.76 -7.05
C VAL A 512 -24.41 4.44 -6.68
N ALA A 513 -24.89 4.31 -5.44
CA ALA A 513 -25.58 3.10 -4.99
C ALA A 513 -26.75 2.67 -5.89
N PRO A 514 -27.57 3.57 -6.48
CA PRO A 514 -28.63 3.15 -7.41
C PRO A 514 -28.13 2.36 -8.63
N LEU A 515 -26.88 2.59 -9.08
CA LEU A 515 -26.28 1.88 -10.21
C LEU A 515 -26.07 0.38 -9.94
N THR A 516 -26.07 -0.05 -8.68
CA THR A 516 -25.91 -1.46 -8.27
C THR A 516 -27.13 -2.33 -8.56
N HIS A 517 -28.29 -1.71 -8.80
CA HIS A 517 -29.58 -2.38 -8.98
C HIS A 517 -30.31 -2.00 -10.26
N ALA A 518 -30.10 -0.78 -10.76
CA ALA A 518 -30.75 -0.28 -11.96
C ALA A 518 -29.74 -0.14 -13.10
N PRO A 519 -30.08 -0.60 -14.31
CA PRO A 519 -29.28 -0.29 -15.49
C PRO A 519 -29.34 1.21 -15.74
N GLY A 520 -28.18 1.80 -16.00
CA GLY A 520 -28.01 3.23 -16.22
C GLY A 520 -26.57 3.53 -16.60
N PRO A 521 -26.29 4.58 -17.38
CA PRO A 521 -24.94 4.92 -17.79
C PRO A 521 -24.17 5.48 -16.59
N ALA A 522 -23.04 4.85 -16.24
CA ALA A 522 -22.16 5.32 -15.17
C ALA A 522 -21.67 6.76 -15.40
N SER A 523 -21.62 7.22 -16.66
CA SER A 523 -21.20 8.58 -17.03
C SER A 523 -22.09 9.67 -16.44
N HIS A 524 -23.41 9.47 -16.34
CA HIS A 524 -24.29 10.45 -15.70
C HIS A 524 -24.00 10.60 -14.21
N ALA A 525 -23.63 9.50 -13.53
CA ALA A 525 -23.25 9.57 -12.12
C ALA A 525 -21.89 10.26 -11.94
N VAL A 526 -20.92 10.02 -12.83
CA VAL A 526 -19.65 10.75 -12.87
C VAL A 526 -19.87 12.25 -13.05
N GLU A 527 -20.67 12.65 -14.06
CA GLU A 527 -21.01 14.05 -14.32
C GLU A 527 -21.71 14.70 -13.11
N ALA A 528 -22.66 13.99 -12.50
CA ALA A 528 -23.37 14.47 -11.32
C ALA A 528 -22.42 14.64 -10.11
N LEU A 529 -21.47 13.72 -9.90
CA LEU A 529 -20.48 13.82 -8.84
C LEU A 529 -19.55 15.00 -9.04
N ILE A 530 -19.01 15.19 -10.25
CA ILE A 530 -18.17 16.35 -10.61
C ILE A 530 -18.92 17.66 -10.39
N HIS A 531 -20.17 17.74 -10.86
CA HIS A 531 -20.99 18.93 -10.66
C HIS A 531 -21.26 19.22 -9.17
N GLN A 532 -21.52 18.20 -8.35
CA GLN A 532 -21.67 18.39 -6.91
C GLN A 532 -20.34 18.79 -6.24
N ALA A 533 -19.22 18.19 -6.63
CA ALA A 533 -17.90 18.54 -6.12
C ALA A 533 -17.54 20.00 -6.42
N ASN A 534 -17.75 20.47 -7.65
CA ASN A 534 -17.52 21.87 -8.01
C ASN A 534 -18.40 22.85 -7.23
N ARG A 535 -19.64 22.46 -6.91
CA ARG A 535 -20.56 23.29 -6.12
C ARG A 535 -20.26 23.28 -4.63
N LEU A 536 -19.85 22.15 -4.08
CA LEU A 536 -19.78 21.91 -2.62
C LEU A 536 -18.35 21.94 -2.07
N ASN A 537 -17.36 21.68 -2.92
CA ASN A 537 -15.95 21.56 -2.56
C ASN A 537 -15.12 22.60 -3.30
N GLY A 538 -15.17 22.62 -4.64
CA GLY A 538 -14.78 23.73 -5.54
C GLY A 538 -13.38 24.35 -5.37
N HIS A 539 -12.57 23.89 -4.42
CA HIS A 539 -11.23 24.43 -4.12
C HIS A 539 -10.13 23.75 -4.94
N ASP A 540 -10.46 22.65 -5.61
CA ASP A 540 -9.50 21.83 -6.35
C ASP A 540 -10.01 21.38 -7.71
N ASN A 541 -9.08 20.77 -8.47
CA ASN A 541 -9.41 19.89 -9.58
C ASN A 541 -10.23 18.71 -9.06
N VAL A 542 -11.13 18.18 -9.88
CA VAL A 542 -11.94 17.03 -9.49
C VAL A 542 -11.90 15.97 -10.57
N THR A 543 -11.55 14.76 -10.15
CA THR A 543 -11.50 13.60 -11.03
C THR A 543 -12.24 12.43 -10.43
N VAL A 544 -13.08 11.80 -11.22
CA VAL A 544 -13.96 10.71 -10.78
C VAL A 544 -13.97 9.60 -11.82
N GLY A 545 -13.71 8.38 -11.36
CA GLY A 545 -13.83 7.15 -12.12
C GLY A 545 -14.80 6.19 -11.48
N LEU A 546 -15.71 5.59 -12.26
CA LEU A 546 -16.59 4.52 -11.81
C LEU A 546 -16.31 3.24 -12.60
N MET A 547 -16.26 2.10 -11.91
CA MET A 547 -16.22 0.76 -12.49
C MET A 547 -17.27 -0.12 -11.81
N ARG A 548 -18.34 -0.44 -12.54
CA ARG A 548 -19.44 -1.27 -12.06
C ARG A 548 -19.24 -2.72 -12.47
N PHE A 549 -19.47 -3.63 -11.52
CA PHE A 549 -19.44 -5.06 -11.72
C PHE A 549 -20.85 -5.62 -11.58
N THR A 550 -21.30 -6.39 -12.57
CA THR A 550 -22.59 -7.09 -12.55
C THR A 550 -22.34 -8.58 -12.77
N PRO A 551 -22.06 -9.35 -11.71
CA PRO A 551 -21.86 -10.78 -11.82
C PRO A 551 -23.17 -11.51 -12.16
N GLN A 552 -23.05 -12.51 -13.01
CA GLN A 552 -24.08 -13.44 -13.41
C GLN A 552 -23.58 -14.85 -13.11
N VAL A 553 -24.34 -15.59 -12.31
CA VAL A 553 -23.96 -16.95 -11.93
C VAL A 553 -24.40 -17.91 -13.04
N GLY A 554 -23.41 -18.46 -13.75
CA GLY A 554 -23.62 -19.60 -14.65
C GLY A 554 -23.76 -20.92 -13.88
N ALA A 555 -23.74 -22.05 -14.59
CA ALA A 555 -23.66 -23.36 -13.94
C ALA A 555 -22.28 -23.53 -13.28
N LEU A 556 -22.22 -23.40 -11.95
CA LEU A 556 -20.99 -23.59 -11.19
C LEU A 556 -20.61 -25.08 -11.11
N PRO A 557 -19.33 -25.44 -11.26
CA PRO A 557 -18.88 -26.83 -11.11
C PRO A 557 -19.01 -27.30 -9.66
N MET A 558 -19.27 -28.60 -9.46
CA MET A 558 -19.11 -29.22 -8.14
C MET A 558 -17.62 -29.42 -7.84
N LEU A 559 -17.15 -28.87 -6.73
CA LEU A 559 -15.78 -29.06 -6.29
C LEU A 559 -15.58 -30.48 -5.72
N PRO A 560 -14.42 -31.12 -5.98
CA PRO A 560 -14.10 -32.43 -5.45
C PRO A 560 -13.91 -32.42 -3.92
N SER A 561 -14.03 -33.60 -3.32
CA SER A 561 -13.67 -33.83 -1.91
C SER A 561 -12.17 -34.13 -1.79
N GLY A 562 -11.32 -33.14 -2.09
CA GLY A 562 -9.87 -33.29 -2.08
C GLY A 562 -9.13 -31.96 -2.30
N PRO A 563 -7.80 -31.99 -2.30
CA PRO A 563 -6.98 -30.80 -2.49
C PRO A 563 -7.22 -30.18 -3.86
N LEU A 564 -7.34 -28.86 -3.87
CA LEU A 564 -7.45 -28.04 -5.06
C LEU A 564 -6.34 -27.00 -5.14
N ARG A 565 -5.38 -27.02 -4.20
CA ARG A 565 -4.13 -26.30 -4.41
C ARG A 565 -3.58 -26.77 -5.75
N GLN A 566 -3.38 -25.83 -6.65
CA GLN A 566 -2.51 -26.08 -7.78
C GLN A 566 -1.15 -26.34 -7.13
N ALA A 567 -0.68 -27.58 -7.22
CA ALA A 567 0.69 -27.89 -6.86
C ALA A 567 1.49 -27.06 -7.85
N ASP A 568 1.85 -25.85 -7.39
CA ASP A 568 2.59 -24.84 -8.10
C ASP A 568 1.79 -24.15 -9.27
N ALA A 569 1.86 -22.85 -9.61
CA ALA A 569 2.79 -21.78 -9.24
C ALA A 569 4.15 -22.32 -8.82
N ALA A 570 4.81 -23.03 -9.74
CA ALA A 570 6.06 -23.80 -9.70
C ALA A 570 7.21 -23.32 -8.80
N ILE A 571 7.07 -23.25 -7.46
CA ILE A 571 8.19 -22.99 -6.53
C ILE A 571 7.93 -23.60 -5.13
N HIS A 572 8.27 -24.89 -4.94
CA HIS A 572 8.68 -25.41 -3.63
C HIS A 572 10.20 -25.18 -3.42
N GLY A 573 10.60 -24.39 -2.42
CA GLY A 573 11.17 -24.87 -1.14
C GLY A 573 12.65 -24.43 -1.08
N ASP A 574 13.26 -23.97 0.00
CA ASP A 574 13.07 -24.33 1.41
C ASP A 574 13.77 -23.29 2.32
N LEU A 575 13.24 -23.10 3.52
CA LEU A 575 13.70 -22.18 4.57
C LEU A 575 14.20 -23.01 5.76
N GLY A 576 15.43 -22.76 6.23
CA GLY A 576 15.94 -23.21 7.54
C GLY A 576 17.48 -23.13 7.58
N THR A 577 18.20 -22.70 8.61
CA THR A 577 17.92 -22.51 10.05
C THR A 577 19.07 -21.70 10.70
N VAL A 578 18.70 -20.71 11.52
CA VAL A 578 19.21 -20.37 12.88
C VAL A 578 20.72 -20.03 13.13
N SER A 579 20.92 -18.75 13.50
CA SER A 579 21.70 -18.21 14.65
C SER A 579 23.25 -18.20 14.67
N ALA A 580 23.81 -16.98 14.75
CA ALA A 580 24.58 -16.52 15.93
C ALA A 580 24.82 -14.99 15.88
N ALA A 581 24.40 -14.25 16.91
CA ALA A 581 24.82 -12.87 17.17
C ALA A 581 26.29 -12.85 17.65
N PRO A 582 27.09 -11.79 17.38
CA PRO A 582 27.18 -10.72 18.39
C PRO A 582 27.56 -9.29 17.90
N LYS A 583 26.98 -8.31 18.62
CA LYS A 583 27.56 -7.06 19.17
C LYS A 583 28.27 -6.05 18.24
N THR A 584 27.64 -4.88 18.03
CA THR A 584 28.13 -3.51 18.41
C THR A 584 27.12 -2.41 18.00
N ALA A 585 27.18 -1.25 18.68
CA ALA A 585 26.13 -0.22 18.83
C ALA A 585 25.86 0.70 17.61
N PRO A 586 24.69 1.39 17.52
CA PRO A 586 24.35 2.25 16.37
C PRO A 586 24.86 3.70 16.53
N PRO A 587 25.24 4.40 15.44
CA PRO A 587 25.46 5.83 15.47
C PRO A 587 24.14 6.61 15.26
N SER A 588 24.06 7.77 15.91
CA SER A 588 22.90 8.67 15.92
C SER A 588 23.03 9.74 14.84
N THR A 589 21.95 10.02 14.10
CA THR A 589 21.88 11.18 13.19
C THR A 589 20.72 12.09 13.56
N ARG A 590 21.06 13.34 13.92
CA ARG A 590 20.15 14.46 14.22
C ARG A 590 19.62 15.08 12.93
N VAL A 591 18.33 15.36 12.90
CA VAL A 591 17.68 16.25 11.93
C VAL A 591 17.96 17.71 12.33
N VAL A 592 18.39 18.53 11.38
CA VAL A 592 18.62 19.98 11.52
C VAL A 592 17.53 20.73 10.75
N ALA A 593 16.87 21.70 11.40
CA ALA A 593 15.91 22.60 10.78
C ALA A 593 16.60 23.76 10.01
N PRO A 594 16.04 24.31 8.92
CA PRO A 594 16.71 25.33 8.13
C PRO A 594 16.61 26.72 8.75
N GLY A 595 17.77 27.37 8.94
CA GLY A 595 17.91 28.79 9.25
C GLY A 595 18.11 29.63 7.99
N ALA A 596 17.53 30.84 8.01
CA ALA A 596 17.53 31.82 6.93
C ALA A 596 18.95 32.31 6.54
N GLN A 597 19.09 32.59 5.23
CA GLN A 597 20.31 32.98 4.53
C GLN A 597 20.79 34.41 4.83
N SER A 598 22.10 34.62 4.69
CA SER A 598 22.80 35.71 3.94
C SER A 598 24.15 35.97 4.62
N GLY A 599 25.28 36.20 3.96
CA GLY A 599 25.67 36.18 2.56
C GLY A 599 27.21 36.13 2.54
N ALA A 600 27.77 35.56 1.47
CA ALA A 600 29.20 35.35 1.29
C ALA A 600 29.98 36.66 1.10
N GLN A 601 31.24 36.72 1.56
CA GLN A 601 32.42 36.64 0.67
C GLN A 601 33.76 36.88 1.40
N SER A 602 34.67 35.92 1.17
CA SER A 602 36.12 36.01 0.96
C SER A 602 37.01 36.97 1.78
N GLY A 603 38.09 36.43 2.34
CA GLY A 603 39.30 37.19 2.64
C GLY A 603 40.26 36.46 3.58
N ALA A 604 41.44 36.14 3.09
CA ALA A 604 42.46 35.34 3.76
C ALA A 604 43.28 36.10 4.83
N GLN A 605 44.03 35.32 5.61
CA GLN A 605 45.33 35.60 6.24
C GLN A 605 45.42 36.22 7.66
N SER A 606 46.13 35.43 8.49
CA SER A 606 47.21 35.74 9.44
C SER A 606 46.94 36.49 10.75
N ASP A 607 47.24 35.78 11.84
CA ASP A 607 48.08 36.15 13.00
C ASP A 607 48.24 37.65 13.35
N THR A 608 47.86 38.03 14.58
CA THR A 608 48.80 38.35 15.69
C THR A 608 48.11 39.06 16.87
N ARG A 609 48.80 38.97 18.01
CA ARG A 609 48.46 39.33 19.39
C ARG A 609 48.30 40.85 19.69
N PRO A 610 47.86 41.21 20.93
CA PRO A 610 47.10 42.42 21.23
C PRO A 610 47.95 43.58 21.79
N THR A 611 47.40 44.80 21.83
CA THR A 611 47.85 45.86 22.75
C THR A 611 46.73 46.80 23.19
N ARG A 612 46.98 47.42 24.35
CA ARG A 612 46.07 48.07 25.32
C ARG A 612 45.79 49.56 25.04
N SER A 613 44.79 50.05 25.77
CA SER A 613 44.72 51.37 26.45
C SER A 613 44.36 52.58 25.57
N ARG A 614 43.52 53.55 25.96
CA ARG A 614 42.89 53.92 27.25
C ARG A 614 41.79 54.95 26.93
N MET A 615 40.92 55.12 27.93
CA MET A 615 40.31 56.36 28.39
C MET A 615 38.82 56.57 28.13
N ALA A 616 38.16 56.92 29.23
CA ALA A 616 36.73 56.86 29.49
C ALA A 616 36.09 58.25 29.40
N TRP A 617 34.78 58.27 29.16
CA TRP A 617 33.85 59.25 29.74
C TRP A 617 32.46 58.63 29.87
N LYS A 618 31.94 58.64 31.11
CA LYS A 618 30.53 58.47 31.51
C LYS A 618 30.11 59.84 32.09
N PRO A 619 28.83 60.27 32.07
CA PRO A 619 27.70 59.44 32.50
C PRO A 619 26.35 59.68 31.79
N PHE A 620 25.64 58.59 31.44
CA PHE A 620 24.18 58.63 31.20
C PHE A 620 23.52 57.26 31.48
N PHE A 621 23.68 56.74 32.72
CA PHE A 621 23.13 55.42 33.10
C PHE A 621 22.39 55.41 34.44
N GLY A 622 21.65 56.48 34.77
CA GLY A 622 20.77 56.49 35.94
C GLY A 622 19.38 55.89 35.68
N GLY A 623 18.80 56.12 34.50
CA GLY A 623 17.39 55.78 34.22
C GLY A 623 17.14 54.34 33.76
N ILE A 624 18.10 53.73 33.05
CA ILE A 624 17.91 52.40 32.44
C ILE A 624 18.03 51.27 33.48
N ALA A 625 18.83 51.46 34.54
CA ALA A 625 19.02 50.45 35.57
C ALA A 625 17.76 50.19 36.41
N VAL A 626 16.93 51.22 36.63
CA VAL A 626 15.68 51.08 37.41
C VAL A 626 14.60 50.34 36.59
N VAL A 627 14.53 50.58 35.28
CA VAL A 627 13.58 49.90 34.39
C VAL A 627 13.99 48.43 34.17
N LEU A 628 15.29 48.16 34.01
CA LEU A 628 15.78 46.78 33.88
C LEU A 628 15.67 46.00 35.20
N ALA A 629 15.84 46.65 36.35
CA ALA A 629 15.59 46.02 37.65
C ALA A 629 14.09 45.72 37.87
N GLY A 630 13.21 46.60 37.42
CA GLY A 630 11.76 46.38 37.47
C GLY A 630 11.29 45.22 36.57
N LEU A 631 11.81 45.13 35.35
CA LEU A 631 11.51 44.03 34.42
C LEU A 631 12.14 42.70 34.89
N GLY A 632 13.34 42.74 35.49
CA GLY A 632 13.98 41.57 36.07
C GLY A 632 13.22 41.01 37.28
N ALA A 633 12.65 41.88 38.13
CA ALA A 633 11.83 41.44 39.26
C ALA A 633 10.48 40.84 38.81
N ALA A 634 9.87 41.36 37.74
CA ALA A 634 8.65 40.80 37.16
C ALA A 634 8.90 39.44 36.48
N ALA A 635 10.03 39.27 35.80
CA ALA A 635 10.44 37.99 35.23
C ALA A 635 10.73 36.94 36.31
N LEU A 636 11.42 37.31 37.39
CA LEU A 636 11.72 36.41 38.52
C LEU A 636 10.49 36.01 39.34
N LEU A 637 9.43 36.84 39.33
CA LEU A 637 8.15 36.50 39.95
C LEU A 637 7.25 35.66 39.04
N TRP A 638 7.36 35.78 37.72
CA TRP A 638 6.68 34.92 36.75
C TRP A 638 7.28 33.51 36.73
N GLU A 639 8.61 33.42 36.75
CA GLU A 639 9.37 32.16 36.73
C GLU A 639 9.21 31.35 38.03
N ARG A 640 8.79 31.98 39.14
CA ARG A 640 8.43 31.29 40.40
C ARG A 640 6.98 30.81 40.48
N ARG A 641 6.11 31.15 39.51
CA ARG A 641 4.68 30.74 39.52
C ARG A 641 4.33 29.66 38.50
N SER A 642 5.27 29.27 37.64
CA SER A 642 5.12 28.18 36.67
C SER A 642 6.07 27.01 36.99
N GLN A 643 5.71 26.22 38.00
CA GLN A 643 6.12 24.81 38.13
C GLN A 643 5.00 23.98 37.46
N ALA A 644 5.20 23.01 36.57
CA ALA A 644 6.40 22.32 36.11
C ALA A 644 6.18 21.83 34.66
N PRO A 645 7.20 21.75 33.80
CA PRO A 645 7.16 20.80 32.70
C PRO A 645 7.28 19.39 33.29
N VAL A 646 6.33 18.52 32.99
CA VAL A 646 6.52 17.08 33.15
C VAL A 646 7.69 16.72 32.24
N ALA A 647 8.86 16.53 32.84
CA ALA A 647 9.98 15.90 32.17
C ALA A 647 9.53 14.47 31.86
N LEU A 648 9.12 14.22 30.63
CA LEU A 648 9.07 12.87 30.08
C LEU A 648 10.50 12.32 30.17
N GLN A 649 10.76 11.58 31.24
CA GLN A 649 11.93 10.72 31.29
C GLN A 649 11.80 9.75 30.11
N PRO A 650 12.79 9.64 29.22
CA PRO A 650 12.80 8.55 28.27
C PRO A 650 12.82 7.26 29.09
N LEU A 651 11.71 6.51 29.03
CA LEU A 651 11.72 5.12 29.49
C LEU A 651 12.85 4.43 28.74
N GLN A 652 13.78 3.86 29.50
CA GLN A 652 14.83 3.02 28.95
C GLN A 652 14.14 1.90 28.15
N THR A 653 14.24 1.99 26.83
CA THR A 653 13.69 1.03 25.90
C THR A 653 14.47 -0.27 26.01
N SER A 654 13.89 -1.26 26.68
CA SER A 654 14.15 -2.66 26.35
C SER A 654 13.07 -3.13 25.37
N TRP A 655 13.05 -2.53 24.19
CA TRP A 655 12.31 -3.02 23.02
C TRP A 655 13.32 -3.44 21.96
N SER A 656 13.34 -4.73 21.64
CA SER A 656 14.06 -5.29 20.51
C SER A 656 13.26 -5.04 19.23
N ILE A 657 13.29 -3.81 18.74
CA ILE A 657 12.96 -3.47 17.34
C ILE A 657 14.18 -3.86 16.51
N ALA A 658 14.28 -5.15 16.16
CA ALA A 658 15.33 -5.66 15.29
C ALA A 658 14.79 -6.62 14.20
N ALA A 659 13.51 -6.55 13.86
CA ALA A 659 12.92 -7.45 12.87
C ALA A 659 12.06 -6.79 11.76
N LEU A 660 12.17 -5.46 11.58
CA LEU A 660 11.50 -4.74 10.46
C LEU A 660 12.40 -3.68 9.80
N MET A 661 13.71 -3.85 9.91
CA MET A 661 14.65 -3.31 8.94
C MET A 661 15.18 -4.51 8.16
N GLY A 662 14.95 -4.52 6.83
CA GLY A 662 15.46 -5.56 5.96
C GLY A 662 16.96 -5.71 6.18
N GLN A 663 17.40 -6.95 6.44
CA GLN A 663 18.82 -7.27 6.32
C GLN A 663 19.25 -6.96 4.88
N PRO A 664 20.43 -6.36 4.64
CA PRO A 664 20.99 -6.36 3.30
C PRO A 664 21.08 -7.81 2.83
N LEU A 665 20.67 -8.05 1.58
CA LEU A 665 20.68 -9.35 0.93
C LEU A 665 22.01 -10.08 1.23
N PRO A 666 22.01 -11.36 1.62
CA PRO A 666 23.25 -12.12 1.77
C PRO A 666 24.03 -12.04 0.47
N GLU A 667 25.36 -11.96 0.54
CA GLU A 667 26.29 -11.72 -0.59
C GLU A 667 26.07 -12.68 -1.79
N ALA A 668 25.42 -13.83 -1.57
CA ALA A 668 25.00 -14.77 -2.60
C ALA A 668 23.76 -14.31 -3.43
N ALA A 669 22.90 -13.46 -2.89
CA ALA A 669 21.74 -12.87 -3.56
C ALA A 669 22.05 -11.57 -4.32
N LEU A 670 23.25 -10.99 -4.13
CA LEU A 670 23.79 -9.96 -5.03
C LEU A 670 24.38 -10.55 -6.33
N ALA A 671 24.53 -11.87 -6.42
CA ALA A 671 25.14 -12.53 -7.58
C ALA A 671 24.13 -12.92 -8.69
N ALA A 672 22.86 -12.57 -8.55
CA ALA A 672 21.79 -12.99 -9.48
C ALA A 672 21.09 -11.84 -10.24
N THR A 673 21.55 -10.58 -10.11
CA THR A 673 20.80 -9.40 -10.58
C THR A 673 21.56 -8.46 -11.50
N VAL A 674 22.62 -8.92 -12.15
CA VAL A 674 23.21 -8.17 -13.27
C VAL A 674 23.03 -9.00 -14.52
N ASP A 675 21.95 -8.73 -15.26
CA ASP A 675 21.79 -9.33 -16.59
C ASP A 675 22.96 -8.82 -17.46
N VAL A 676 23.72 -9.71 -18.08
CA VAL A 676 24.80 -9.38 -19.02
C VAL A 676 24.20 -9.57 -20.42
N PRO A 677 23.49 -8.55 -20.96
CA PRO A 677 22.70 -8.74 -22.18
C PRO A 677 23.61 -8.98 -23.37
N VAL A 678 23.22 -9.91 -24.24
CA VAL A 678 23.94 -10.17 -25.49
C VAL A 678 24.01 -8.87 -26.29
N GLY A 679 25.21 -8.46 -26.69
CA GLY A 679 25.48 -7.19 -27.37
C GLY A 679 26.01 -6.06 -26.49
N SER A 680 26.02 -6.20 -25.15
CA SER A 680 26.61 -5.22 -24.24
C SER A 680 28.15 -5.27 -24.21
N TYR A 681 28.74 -4.15 -23.77
CA TYR A 681 30.18 -3.94 -23.68
C TYR A 681 30.63 -3.75 -22.24
N TRP A 682 31.72 -4.43 -21.89
CA TRP A 682 32.22 -4.53 -20.53
C TRP A 682 33.73 -4.37 -20.49
N GLN A 683 34.31 -3.87 -19.40
CA GLN A 683 35.74 -3.72 -19.24
C GLN A 683 36.27 -4.67 -18.17
N ALA A 684 37.28 -5.48 -18.51
CA ALA A 684 37.90 -6.43 -17.60
C ALA A 684 38.57 -5.72 -16.41
N GLN A 685 38.36 -6.19 -15.18
CA GLN A 685 38.94 -5.64 -13.95
C GLN A 685 39.72 -6.72 -13.18
N GLN A 686 40.55 -6.28 -12.22
CA GLN A 686 41.26 -7.16 -11.30
C GLN A 686 40.37 -7.42 -10.07
N ALA A 687 40.35 -8.67 -9.59
CA ALA A 687 39.55 -9.03 -8.42
C ALA A 687 39.97 -8.26 -7.15
N ALA A 688 39.00 -7.74 -6.41
CA ALA A 688 39.18 -6.85 -5.24
C ALA A 688 39.67 -7.54 -3.95
N THR A 689 39.88 -8.86 -3.91
CA THR A 689 40.18 -9.60 -2.67
C THR A 689 41.64 -10.07 -2.58
N SER A 690 42.29 -9.75 -1.46
CA SER A 690 43.62 -10.21 -1.06
C SER A 690 43.56 -11.64 -0.48
N GLY A 691 43.24 -12.61 -1.32
CA GLY A 691 43.30 -14.05 -1.02
C GLY A 691 44.21 -14.80 -2.00
N PRO A 692 44.68 -16.02 -1.66
CA PRO A 692 45.70 -16.75 -2.42
C PRO A 692 45.22 -17.32 -3.77
N ALA A 693 44.03 -16.95 -4.24
CA ALA A 693 43.47 -17.32 -5.53
C ALA A 693 43.03 -16.08 -6.34
N SER A 694 43.83 -15.01 -6.33
CA SER A 694 43.63 -13.80 -7.13
C SER A 694 44.09 -13.99 -8.58
N GLY A 695 43.37 -14.85 -9.32
CA GLY A 695 43.54 -14.98 -10.77
C GLY A 695 42.65 -13.98 -11.53
N GLY A 696 43.18 -13.35 -12.59
CA GLY A 696 42.38 -12.51 -13.51
C GLY A 696 41.32 -13.32 -14.29
N LEU A 697 40.42 -12.63 -14.99
CA LEU A 697 39.36 -13.25 -15.80
C LEU A 697 39.95 -14.24 -16.82
N ARG A 698 39.41 -15.46 -16.87
CA ARG A 698 39.81 -16.49 -17.85
C ARG A 698 38.61 -17.00 -18.63
N LEU A 699 38.81 -17.22 -19.93
CA LEU A 699 37.78 -17.77 -20.82
C LEU A 699 38.21 -19.15 -21.33
N ARG A 700 37.25 -20.06 -21.46
CA ARG A 700 37.40 -21.41 -22.01
C ARG A 700 37.04 -21.44 -23.49
N SER A 701 37.64 -22.35 -24.25
CA SER A 701 37.29 -22.52 -25.67
C SER A 701 35.89 -23.14 -25.88
N GLN A 702 35.38 -23.92 -24.92
CA GLN A 702 34.03 -24.52 -24.96
C GLN A 702 33.33 -24.55 -23.58
N PRO A 703 31.99 -24.49 -23.55
CA PRO A 703 31.19 -24.64 -22.33
C PRO A 703 30.91 -26.13 -22.05
N ASN A 704 31.90 -26.90 -21.57
CA ASN A 704 31.66 -28.28 -21.13
C ASN A 704 31.59 -28.36 -19.60
N PRO A 705 30.61 -29.06 -19.02
CA PRO A 705 30.56 -29.29 -17.59
C PRO A 705 31.69 -30.24 -17.16
N PRO A 706 32.23 -30.12 -15.93
CA PRO A 706 33.08 -31.16 -15.39
C PRO A 706 32.25 -32.46 -15.33
N SER A 707 32.73 -33.52 -15.96
CA SER A 707 32.01 -34.79 -15.96
C SER A 707 31.82 -35.26 -14.51
N ASN A 708 30.56 -35.52 -14.14
CA ASN A 708 30.25 -36.16 -12.87
C ASN A 708 30.96 -37.51 -12.84
N GLY A 709 31.87 -37.67 -11.87
CA GLY A 709 32.70 -38.84 -11.72
C GLY A 709 31.90 -40.15 -11.67
N LEU A 710 31.98 -40.92 -12.76
CA LEU A 710 32.22 -42.36 -12.72
C LEU A 710 33.52 -42.59 -13.49
N ALA A 711 34.46 -43.21 -12.79
CA ALA A 711 35.89 -43.22 -13.12
C ALA A 711 36.26 -43.76 -14.52
N ASN A 712 37.39 -43.24 -15.01
CA ASN A 712 38.27 -43.77 -16.06
C ASN A 712 38.05 -43.27 -17.51
N ALA A 713 38.30 -41.98 -17.73
CA ALA A 713 38.97 -41.52 -18.96
C ALA A 713 39.88 -40.33 -18.61
N PRO A 714 41.12 -40.24 -19.13
CA PRO A 714 41.94 -39.04 -18.94
C PRO A 714 41.33 -37.92 -19.81
N GLU A 715 40.59 -37.01 -19.18
CA GLU A 715 40.10 -35.78 -19.82
C GLU A 715 41.29 -34.90 -20.26
N ALA A 716 41.19 -34.36 -21.46
CA ALA A 716 42.15 -33.38 -21.97
C ALA A 716 42.16 -32.14 -21.06
N PRO A 717 43.33 -31.53 -20.77
CA PRO A 717 43.39 -30.37 -19.90
C PRO A 717 42.56 -29.22 -20.47
N ASP A 718 41.64 -28.71 -19.67
CA ASP A 718 40.75 -27.59 -19.97
C ASP A 718 41.59 -26.30 -20.00
N VAL A 719 42.11 -25.93 -21.18
CA VAL A 719 43.00 -24.78 -21.35
C VAL A 719 42.17 -23.49 -21.31
N ALA A 720 42.01 -22.92 -20.11
CA ALA A 720 41.42 -21.59 -19.93
C ALA A 720 42.48 -20.51 -20.18
N THR A 721 42.23 -19.61 -21.12
CA THR A 721 43.13 -18.53 -21.56
C THR A 721 42.79 -17.23 -20.83
N GLY A 722 43.79 -16.44 -20.44
CA GLY A 722 43.59 -15.23 -19.63
C GLY A 722 43.11 -14.03 -20.45
N VAL A 723 42.37 -13.12 -19.81
CA VAL A 723 42.01 -11.81 -20.36
C VAL A 723 42.79 -10.74 -19.62
N ALA A 724 43.45 -9.83 -20.35
CA ALA A 724 44.18 -8.74 -19.72
C ALA A 724 43.22 -7.77 -19.00
N THR A 725 43.54 -7.39 -17.77
CA THR A 725 42.82 -6.32 -17.04
C THR A 725 42.80 -5.05 -17.87
N GLY A 726 41.65 -4.37 -17.91
CA GLY A 726 41.39 -3.17 -18.72
C GLY A 726 40.91 -3.45 -20.15
N SER A 727 40.85 -4.71 -20.57
CA SER A 727 40.34 -5.08 -21.91
C SER A 727 38.86 -4.80 -22.05
N VAL A 728 38.44 -4.25 -23.19
CA VAL A 728 37.00 -4.10 -23.51
C VAL A 728 36.51 -5.40 -24.15
N LEU A 729 35.44 -5.97 -23.62
CA LEU A 729 34.80 -7.20 -24.05
C LEU A 729 33.38 -6.92 -24.55
N ARG A 730 32.92 -7.72 -25.52
CA ARG A 730 31.53 -7.75 -25.96
C ARG A 730 30.90 -9.08 -25.62
N VAL A 731 29.66 -9.05 -25.16
CA VAL A 731 28.85 -10.26 -24.98
C VAL A 731 28.31 -10.72 -26.32
N VAL A 732 28.73 -11.89 -26.78
CA VAL A 732 28.40 -12.42 -28.12
C VAL A 732 27.18 -13.32 -28.10
N SER A 733 27.08 -14.19 -27.10
CA SER A 733 25.98 -15.15 -26.96
C SER A 733 25.93 -15.69 -25.54
N ARG A 734 24.78 -16.22 -25.14
CA ARG A 734 24.62 -16.99 -23.90
C ARG A 734 24.11 -18.38 -24.23
N GLN A 735 24.54 -19.36 -23.44
CA GLN A 735 24.10 -20.73 -23.59
C GLN A 735 24.00 -21.37 -22.22
N THR A 736 22.85 -21.96 -21.92
CA THR A 736 22.66 -22.78 -20.73
C THR A 736 22.86 -24.25 -21.11
N THR A 737 23.78 -24.94 -20.44
CA THR A 737 24.04 -26.36 -20.67
C THR A 737 22.97 -27.24 -19.99
N ALA A 738 22.90 -28.53 -20.34
CA ALA A 738 21.83 -29.44 -19.88
C ALA A 738 21.79 -29.65 -18.35
N ASP A 739 22.88 -29.36 -17.66
CA ASP A 739 23.03 -29.33 -16.20
C ASP A 739 22.64 -27.97 -15.58
N ASN A 740 21.94 -27.12 -16.35
CA ASN A 740 21.44 -25.82 -15.94
C ASN A 740 22.53 -24.80 -15.55
N VAL A 741 23.74 -24.96 -16.07
CA VAL A 741 24.84 -24.00 -15.89
C VAL A 741 24.84 -22.99 -17.03
N ASP A 742 24.77 -21.71 -16.67
CA ASP A 742 24.69 -20.63 -17.64
C ASP A 742 26.09 -20.12 -18.03
N TRP A 743 26.36 -20.08 -19.33
CA TRP A 743 27.65 -19.67 -19.90
C TRP A 743 27.48 -18.42 -20.75
N VAL A 744 28.44 -17.49 -20.61
CA VAL A 744 28.51 -16.25 -21.37
C VAL A 744 29.70 -16.32 -22.31
N ARG A 745 29.46 -16.11 -23.61
CA ARG A 745 30.52 -15.99 -24.62
C ARG A 745 30.93 -14.54 -24.73
N LEU A 746 32.20 -14.26 -24.45
CA LEU A 746 32.79 -12.92 -24.51
C LEU A 746 33.80 -12.85 -25.66
N ARG A 747 33.76 -11.76 -26.43
CA ARG A 747 34.77 -11.41 -27.43
C ARG A 747 35.64 -10.29 -26.90
N VAL A 748 36.96 -10.41 -27.01
CA VAL A 748 37.88 -9.31 -26.71
C VAL A 748 37.83 -8.29 -27.85
N CYS A 749 37.41 -7.06 -27.58
CA CYS A 749 37.45 -5.98 -28.57
C CYS A 749 38.78 -5.23 -28.59
N SER A 750 39.37 -4.98 -27.43
CA SER A 750 40.64 -4.26 -27.31
C SER A 750 41.34 -4.59 -26.01
N ILE A 751 42.68 -4.51 -26.01
CA ILE A 751 43.54 -4.66 -24.84
C ILE A 751 44.22 -3.30 -24.53
N PRO A 752 44.61 -2.99 -23.28
CA PRO A 752 45.32 -1.75 -22.96
C PRO A 752 46.69 -1.64 -23.64
N SER A 753 47.09 -0.42 -23.99
CA SER A 753 48.39 -0.14 -24.60
C SER A 753 49.55 -0.52 -23.66
N GLY A 754 50.48 -1.37 -24.13
CA GLY A 754 51.65 -1.80 -23.36
C GLY A 754 51.60 -3.24 -22.83
N VAL A 755 50.51 -3.98 -23.06
CA VAL A 755 50.41 -5.41 -22.73
C VAL A 755 51.04 -6.26 -23.85
N SER A 756 52.09 -7.04 -23.54
CA SER A 756 52.71 -7.97 -24.49
C SER A 756 51.96 -9.30 -24.50
N LEU A 757 51.50 -9.75 -25.65
CA LEU A 757 50.79 -11.04 -25.81
C LEU A 757 51.74 -12.25 -25.76
N ASP A 758 53.04 -12.02 -25.96
CA ASP A 758 54.10 -13.05 -25.96
C ASP A 758 55.20 -12.71 -24.93
N GLN A 759 55.26 -13.39 -23.79
CA GLN A 759 56.49 -13.49 -23.00
C GLN A 759 56.67 -14.91 -22.42
N ARG A 760 57.78 -15.57 -22.80
CA ARG A 760 58.36 -16.75 -22.10
C ARG A 760 59.49 -16.27 -21.17
N PRO A 761 59.82 -16.99 -20.08
CA PRO A 761 60.70 -16.48 -19.03
C PRO A 761 62.15 -16.30 -19.50
N GLN A 762 62.78 -15.18 -19.15
CA GLN A 762 64.24 -15.07 -19.09
C GLN A 762 64.73 -15.50 -17.69
N GLU A 763 65.61 -16.50 -17.66
CA GLU A 763 66.35 -16.92 -16.47
C GLU A 763 67.36 -15.84 -16.05
N THR A 764 67.28 -15.34 -14.80
CA THR A 764 68.47 -14.87 -14.08
C THR A 764 68.38 -15.18 -12.58
N ASN A 765 69.42 -15.84 -12.09
CA ASN A 765 69.68 -16.34 -10.74
C ASN A 765 69.33 -15.40 -9.58
N GLN A 766 68.36 -15.79 -8.73
CA GLN A 766 68.32 -15.49 -7.29
C GLN A 766 67.40 -16.51 -6.56
N PRO A 767 67.76 -17.03 -5.36
CA PRO A 767 66.95 -17.99 -4.62
C PRO A 767 65.86 -17.31 -3.76
N PRO A 768 64.84 -18.08 -3.29
CA PRO A 768 63.47 -17.60 -3.17
C PRO A 768 63.12 -17.00 -1.82
N VAL A 769 62.23 -16.01 -1.83
CA VAL A 769 61.37 -15.64 -0.69
C VAL A 769 59.92 -15.93 -1.10
N SER A 770 59.39 -17.05 -0.61
CA SER A 770 58.00 -17.53 -0.71
C SER A 770 57.11 -16.67 0.22
N THR A 771 55.89 -16.18 -0.06
CA THR A 771 54.72 -16.53 -0.92
C THR A 771 53.94 -15.22 -1.19
N ALA A 772 53.29 -14.89 -2.32
CA ALA A 772 52.83 -15.63 -3.49
C ALA A 772 52.95 -14.73 -4.75
N ASP A 773 53.71 -15.20 -5.75
CA ASP A 773 53.83 -14.56 -7.07
C ASP A 773 52.63 -14.94 -7.96
N PRO A 774 52.10 -14.00 -8.79
CA PRO A 774 51.11 -14.33 -9.80
C PRO A 774 51.77 -15.11 -10.95
N ASP A 775 51.14 -16.23 -11.29
CA ASP A 775 51.52 -17.18 -12.33
C ASP A 775 51.60 -16.52 -13.74
N LEU A 776 52.81 -16.17 -14.18
CA LEU A 776 53.14 -15.52 -15.47
C LEU A 776 53.30 -16.50 -16.65
N SER A 777 52.67 -17.68 -16.60
CA SER A 777 52.74 -18.69 -17.68
C SER A 777 51.58 -18.62 -18.70
N GLN A 778 50.70 -17.61 -18.62
CA GLN A 778 49.41 -17.62 -19.32
C GLN A 778 49.43 -16.79 -20.61
N GLN A 779 49.15 -17.46 -21.73
CA GLN A 779 48.81 -16.81 -23.00
C GLN A 779 47.53 -15.97 -22.80
N LEU A 780 47.55 -14.71 -23.25
CA LEU A 780 46.41 -13.79 -23.14
C LEU A 780 45.63 -13.75 -24.47
N LEU A 781 44.32 -13.55 -24.39
CA LEU A 781 43.45 -13.41 -25.57
C LEU A 781 43.72 -12.09 -26.30
N ALA A 782 43.85 -12.16 -27.62
CA ALA A 782 44.04 -11.00 -28.49
C ALA A 782 42.68 -10.37 -28.90
N PRO A 783 42.66 -9.10 -29.33
CA PRO A 783 41.47 -8.51 -29.93
C PRO A 783 40.92 -9.36 -31.08
N GLY A 784 39.64 -9.72 -31.02
CA GLY A 784 38.95 -10.61 -31.96
C GLY A 784 38.73 -12.03 -31.40
N ASP A 785 39.52 -12.46 -30.42
CA ASP A 785 39.38 -13.77 -29.81
C ASP A 785 38.13 -13.86 -28.93
N GLU A 786 37.58 -15.06 -28.81
CA GLU A 786 36.39 -15.35 -28.03
C GLU A 786 36.59 -16.52 -27.10
N GLY A 787 35.86 -16.51 -25.99
CA GLY A 787 35.77 -17.67 -25.12
C GLY A 787 34.56 -17.59 -24.19
N TRP A 788 34.35 -18.68 -23.47
CA TRP A 788 33.23 -18.91 -22.58
C TRP A 788 33.65 -18.79 -21.13
N VAL A 789 32.82 -18.13 -20.34
CA VAL A 789 32.96 -18.06 -18.88
C VAL A 789 31.61 -18.38 -18.27
N GLN A 790 31.60 -19.04 -17.12
CA GLN A 790 30.33 -19.28 -16.43
C GLN A 790 29.80 -17.93 -15.97
N ALA A 791 28.51 -17.66 -16.17
CA ALA A 791 27.89 -16.40 -15.77
C ALA A 791 28.21 -16.08 -14.31
N ARG A 792 28.11 -17.07 -13.41
CA ARG A 792 28.48 -16.95 -11.99
C ARG A 792 29.92 -16.48 -11.73
N GLN A 793 30.89 -16.77 -12.60
CA GLN A 793 32.28 -16.34 -12.44
C GLN A 793 32.47 -14.85 -12.75
N LEU A 794 31.52 -14.23 -13.46
CA LEU A 794 31.47 -12.78 -13.63
C LEU A 794 30.96 -12.07 -12.36
N TYR A 795 30.24 -12.79 -11.49
CA TYR A 795 29.54 -12.23 -10.32
C TYR A 795 30.10 -12.67 -8.95
N GLN A 796 30.79 -13.81 -8.84
CA GLN A 796 31.33 -14.28 -7.54
C GLN A 796 32.69 -13.62 -7.20
N GLY A 797 32.73 -12.92 -6.06
CA GLY A 797 33.96 -12.66 -5.28
C GLY A 797 34.84 -11.47 -5.69
N ALA A 798 34.59 -10.88 -6.86
CA ALA A 798 34.96 -9.53 -7.28
C ALA A 798 34.55 -9.36 -8.74
N ALA A 799 33.74 -8.34 -9.07
CA ALA A 799 33.30 -8.13 -10.44
C ALA A 799 34.53 -8.01 -11.38
N PHE A 800 34.69 -8.96 -12.29
CA PHE A 800 35.75 -8.90 -13.30
C PHE A 800 35.36 -8.00 -14.48
N LEU A 801 34.15 -7.43 -14.49
CA LEU A 801 33.61 -6.66 -15.60
C LEU A 801 32.86 -5.41 -15.11
N ASP A 802 33.24 -4.23 -15.62
CA ASP A 802 32.50 -2.97 -15.44
C ASP A 802 31.74 -2.58 -16.71
N LEU A 803 30.58 -1.94 -16.57
CA LEU A 803 29.76 -1.49 -17.69
C LEU A 803 30.41 -0.27 -18.37
N VAL A 804 30.53 -0.32 -19.70
CA VAL A 804 31.32 0.65 -20.46
C VAL A 804 30.40 1.67 -21.15
N THR A 805 30.75 2.95 -21.09
CA THR A 805 29.95 4.03 -21.72
C THR A 805 29.95 3.91 -23.26
N PRO A 806 28.96 4.49 -23.97
CA PRO A 806 28.94 4.50 -25.44
C PRO A 806 30.23 5.05 -26.07
N ALA A 807 30.86 6.06 -25.47
CA ALA A 807 32.13 6.63 -25.93
C ALA A 807 33.32 5.65 -25.85
N GLN A 808 33.33 4.75 -24.85
CA GLN A 808 34.35 3.72 -24.68
C GLN A 808 34.06 2.46 -25.53
N SER A 809 32.80 2.22 -25.89
CA SER A 809 32.35 1.15 -26.82
C SER A 809 32.77 1.36 -28.29
N GLY A 810 33.20 2.59 -28.65
CA GLY A 810 33.66 2.95 -29.99
C GLY A 810 34.89 2.17 -30.50
N ARG A 811 35.48 1.32 -29.66
CA ARG A 811 36.61 0.41 -30.00
C ARG A 811 36.18 -1.00 -30.42
N CYS A 812 34.87 -1.29 -30.49
CA CYS A 812 34.32 -2.61 -30.85
C CYS A 812 33.61 -2.65 -32.22
N LEU A 813 33.63 -1.56 -32.99
CA LEU A 813 33.13 -1.57 -34.37
C LEU A 813 34.29 -1.92 -35.32
N PRO A 814 34.05 -2.78 -36.34
CA PRO A 814 35.09 -3.22 -37.28
C PRO A 814 35.70 -2.08 -38.09
#